data_AF-A0A651HUW0-F1
#
_entry.id   AF-A0A651HUW0-F1
#
_cell.length_a   1.000
_cell.length_b   1.000
_cell.length_c   1.000
_cell.angle_alpha   90.00
_cell.angle_beta   90.00
_cell.angle_gamma   90.00
#
_symmetry.space_group_name_H-M   'P 1'
#
loop_
_entity.id
_entity.type
_entity.pdbx_description
1 polymer ?
#
loop_
_entity_poly.entity_id
_entity_poly.type
_entity_poly.pdbx_seq_one_letter_code
_entity_poly.pdbx_strand_id
1 'polypeptide(L)'
;MRVHTLYPGKTEARLFRLKPRRRPQNSREVTVVRTKGRAIRCLLAFGIVLAASGCGDEAQVDEVPPARAPEPPPLVAPWESPELMTVVDAQLLRDPGPLRAGLDSDRPEVRARAALALGSVQDGDAVADLQRRLHDPDPLVRSMAAFALGQVSLPDGGRGLMAALESETDPAVRLRILEALGKRAARGQADALVTWEASDEEEEAARILALSRMGVAGVYAPGLVDEVLAALEHPSGPVRKAGAYLMGRSTTPEGWAGERDRVRQALDALDRSDPAAIQLLLGIGQLRDWADVPRLLGWLGHGRDWRIRVAAARALGNPTHLEAEGVRSALFHAVSRDPSSHVAVAAAQALAEGISLPDPVRSQVEEELRRGPVERWRAHLPLVSFWLGEAGVPVVLEWARRVTDGDEHAGVRAVGLLGSVPGPEATAFLFEALDHPGERVRARALSELGERWQIVALEEGTMRRILQALLAGLESGSSVEAIQAADALSSSVYSGMGAGEAILEASVARLGDEGPDRPAVVTAVTELLAALGLSRGLEALQAMEEDEDPRVRAAVGFAVERLTGERPAGTNPPGPDSTVDWAALEALGDSPRLRLRTDTGEVVIRLLPSQAPLTVQTLVGLAESGRFAGVPFHRVIPGFVAQGGDPVRGDGSGFPGFSIRSEFTTVPFQRGVVGMASSGKDTEGSQFFLTHGRHPHLDGTYTALGWVEEGLEVMDGIVEGHFIREASVLPDLRGEGHEPTEAEDGAGAK
;
A
#
# COMPACT_ATOMS: atom_id res chain seq x y z
N MET A 1 23.74 0.20 17.03
CA MET A 1 22.88 0.95 16.10
C MET A 1 22.43 -0.01 15.00
N ARG A 2 21.32 -0.73 15.23
CA ARG A 2 20.67 -1.59 14.24
C ARG A 2 19.51 -0.79 13.67
N VAL A 3 19.55 -0.48 12.38
CA VAL A 3 18.42 0.08 11.65
C VAL A 3 17.46 -1.08 11.37
N HIS A 4 16.27 -1.04 11.95
CA HIS A 4 15.21 -2.00 11.63
C HIS A 4 14.59 -1.63 10.27
N THR A 5 15.13 -2.21 9.19
CA THR A 5 14.41 -2.34 7.93
C THR A 5 13.50 -3.57 8.01
N LEU A 6 12.19 -3.36 8.10
CA LEU A 6 11.19 -4.42 8.02
C LEU A 6 11.01 -4.84 6.55
N TYR A 7 11.66 -5.94 6.17
CA TYR A 7 11.35 -6.77 5.00
C TYR A 7 11.57 -8.24 5.41
N PRO A 8 10.59 -9.16 5.32
CA PRO A 8 10.86 -10.57 5.44
C PRO A 8 11.14 -11.14 4.04
N GLY A 9 12.43 -11.29 3.72
CA GLY A 9 12.90 -12.00 2.53
C GLY A 9 14.13 -12.83 2.87
N LYS A 10 13.98 -14.15 2.91
CA LYS A 10 15.01 -15.14 3.28
C LYS A 10 16.32 -14.89 2.53
N THR A 11 17.39 -14.59 3.27
CA THR A 11 18.76 -14.74 2.76
C THR A 11 19.63 -15.36 3.86
N GLU A 12 19.91 -16.66 3.77
CA GLU A 12 20.91 -17.31 4.63
C GLU A 12 22.31 -16.84 4.24
N ALA A 13 22.90 -15.95 5.04
CA ALA A 13 24.30 -15.56 4.90
C ALA A 13 25.19 -16.44 5.80
N ARG A 14 25.95 -17.38 5.20
CA ARG A 14 27.04 -18.11 5.88
C ARG A 14 28.19 -17.14 6.21
N LEU A 15 28.44 -16.95 7.51
CA LEU A 15 29.53 -16.16 8.07
C LEU A 15 30.90 -16.83 7.85
N PHE A 16 31.77 -16.22 7.04
CA PHE A 16 33.22 -16.46 7.10
C PHE A 16 33.91 -15.34 7.90
N ARG A 17 34.53 -15.72 9.02
CA ARG A 17 35.39 -14.83 9.85
C ARG A 17 36.73 -14.60 9.14
N LEU A 18 37.08 -13.35 8.85
CA LEU A 18 38.45 -12.96 8.56
C LEU A 18 38.95 -11.93 9.59
N LYS A 19 40.05 -12.27 10.27
CA LYS A 19 40.77 -11.43 11.24
C LYS A 19 41.61 -10.37 10.50
N PRO A 20 41.87 -9.19 11.10
CA PRO A 20 42.66 -8.14 10.47
C PRO A 20 44.16 -8.30 10.77
N ARG A 21 45.04 -7.96 9.82
CA ARG A 21 46.32 -7.26 10.11
C ARG A 21 47.14 -6.83 8.87
N ARG A 22 47.60 -5.57 8.97
CA ARG A 22 48.86 -4.95 8.48
C ARG A 22 48.99 -4.50 7.02
N ARG A 23 49.07 -3.17 6.85
CA ARG A 23 49.92 -2.45 5.88
C ARG A 23 51.39 -2.49 6.39
N PRO A 24 52.47 -2.39 5.56
CA PRO A 24 52.71 -1.21 4.70
C PRO A 24 53.54 -1.37 3.40
N GLN A 25 53.58 -0.25 2.66
CA GLN A 25 54.63 0.29 1.76
C GLN A 25 55.07 -0.49 0.49
N ASN A 26 54.77 0.10 -0.68
CA ASN A 26 55.84 0.67 -1.51
C ASN A 26 55.32 1.67 -2.55
N SER A 27 56.17 2.66 -2.78
CA SER A 27 56.05 3.84 -3.63
C SER A 27 56.17 3.53 -5.13
N ARG A 28 55.49 4.33 -5.95
CA ARG A 28 56.03 4.84 -7.22
C ARG A 28 55.21 6.05 -7.68
N GLU A 29 55.92 7.16 -7.80
CA GLU A 29 55.48 8.42 -8.42
C GLU A 29 55.14 8.20 -9.90
N VAL A 30 54.05 8.81 -10.37
CA VAL A 30 53.97 9.28 -11.76
C VAL A 30 53.29 10.66 -11.79
N THR A 31 54.12 11.61 -12.18
CA THR A 31 53.99 13.00 -12.62
C THR A 31 52.62 13.51 -13.08
N VAL A 32 52.17 14.59 -12.43
CA VAL A 32 51.11 15.50 -12.88
C VAL A 32 51.64 16.41 -13.99
N VAL A 33 51.03 16.37 -15.17
CA VAL A 33 51.22 17.38 -16.22
C VAL A 33 50.12 18.44 -16.06
N ARG A 34 50.53 19.64 -15.62
CA ARG A 34 49.74 20.86 -15.66
C ARG A 34 49.87 21.51 -17.04
N THR A 35 48.76 21.88 -17.66
CA THR A 35 48.71 22.97 -18.64
C THR A 35 47.76 24.06 -18.14
N LYS A 36 48.31 25.28 -18.08
CA LYS A 36 47.62 26.51 -17.67
C LYS A 36 47.08 27.23 -18.91
N GLY A 37 45.85 27.73 -18.79
CA GLY A 37 45.50 29.11 -19.12
C GLY A 37 44.80 29.36 -20.46
N ARG A 38 43.59 29.92 -20.40
CA ARG A 38 43.36 31.36 -20.63
C ARG A 38 41.93 31.77 -20.24
N ALA A 39 41.86 32.90 -19.54
CA ALA A 39 40.64 33.59 -19.16
C ALA A 39 40.14 34.47 -20.31
N ILE A 40 38.82 34.62 -20.42
CA ILE A 40 38.17 35.78 -21.03
C ILE A 40 37.04 36.23 -20.09
N ARG A 41 37.14 37.49 -19.65
CA ARG A 41 36.13 38.27 -18.93
C ARG A 41 35.33 39.09 -19.95
N CYS A 42 34.01 39.21 -19.75
CA CYS A 42 33.15 40.37 -20.07
C CYS A 42 31.87 40.22 -19.20
N LEU A 43 31.72 40.94 -18.07
CA LEU A 43 31.12 42.29 -17.88
C LEU A 43 29.58 42.37 -18.06
N LEU A 44 28.88 42.31 -16.92
CA LEU A 44 27.79 43.18 -16.40
C LEU A 44 26.96 44.06 -17.38
N ALA A 45 25.62 43.88 -17.34
CA ALA A 45 24.58 44.93 -17.22
C ALA A 45 23.19 44.27 -17.12
N PHE A 46 22.51 44.31 -15.96
CA PHE A 46 21.43 45.25 -15.57
C PHE A 46 20.06 45.02 -16.24
N GLY A 47 19.02 44.83 -15.42
CA GLY A 47 17.62 44.84 -15.88
C GLY A 47 16.60 44.34 -14.85
N ILE A 48 16.41 45.09 -13.75
CA ILE A 48 15.23 45.00 -12.88
C ILE A 48 14.02 45.51 -13.66
N VAL A 49 12.92 44.74 -13.72
CA VAL A 49 11.56 45.28 -13.87
C VAL A 49 10.63 44.56 -12.90
N LEU A 50 10.08 45.34 -11.97
CA LEU A 50 9.00 45.00 -11.04
C LEU A 50 7.64 45.18 -11.74
N ALA A 51 6.75 44.23 -11.50
CA ALA A 51 5.28 44.32 -11.35
C ALA A 51 4.47 45.37 -12.14
N ALA A 52 3.49 44.91 -12.93
CA ALA A 52 2.05 45.05 -12.59
C ALA A 52 1.14 44.59 -13.75
N SER A 53 0.04 43.91 -13.36
CA SER A 53 -1.23 43.73 -14.09
C SER A 53 -1.17 42.78 -15.31
N GLY A 54 -1.89 41.66 -15.35
CA GLY A 54 -3.23 41.41 -14.84
C GLY A 54 -4.17 41.22 -16.03
N CYS A 55 -4.29 39.98 -16.49
CA CYS A 55 -5.47 39.44 -17.16
C CYS A 55 -5.30 37.92 -17.17
N GLY A 56 -6.20 37.23 -16.48
CA GLY A 56 -6.20 35.78 -16.41
C GLY A 56 -6.50 35.18 -17.77
N ASP A 57 -5.67 34.23 -18.16
CA ASP A 57 -6.16 33.01 -18.76
C ASP A 57 -5.92 31.94 -17.70
N GLU A 58 -6.96 31.58 -16.97
CA GLU A 58 -7.04 30.22 -16.41
C GLU A 58 -6.96 29.31 -17.63
N ALA A 59 -5.76 28.80 -17.91
CA ALA A 59 -5.60 27.70 -18.83
C ALA A 59 -6.43 26.58 -18.24
N GLN A 60 -7.63 26.43 -18.78
CA GLN A 60 -8.50 25.28 -18.61
C GLN A 60 -7.59 24.07 -18.82
N VAL A 61 -7.24 23.43 -17.71
CA VAL A 61 -6.56 22.15 -17.76
C VAL A 61 -7.61 21.26 -18.39
N ASP A 62 -7.42 20.92 -19.67
CA ASP A 62 -8.19 19.86 -20.31
C ASP A 62 -7.92 18.59 -19.49
N GLU A 63 -8.76 18.37 -18.48
CA GLU A 63 -8.79 17.15 -17.71
C GLU A 63 -9.11 16.04 -18.68
N VAL A 64 -8.10 15.21 -18.96
CA VAL A 64 -8.33 13.92 -19.61
C VAL A 64 -9.38 13.21 -18.75
N PRO A 65 -10.58 12.91 -19.28
CA PRO A 65 -11.62 12.26 -18.50
C PRO A 65 -11.05 10.98 -17.89
N PRO A 66 -11.36 10.69 -16.61
CA PRO A 66 -10.75 9.57 -15.92
C PRO A 66 -10.97 8.30 -16.74
N ALA A 67 -9.88 7.60 -17.06
CA ALA A 67 -9.97 6.29 -17.67
C ALA A 67 -10.81 5.41 -16.73
N ARG A 68 -12.04 5.10 -17.14
CA ARG A 68 -12.94 4.20 -16.42
C ARG A 68 -12.22 2.87 -16.25
N ALA A 69 -12.18 2.32 -15.03
CA ALA A 69 -11.61 1.00 -14.81
C ALA A 69 -12.31 0.01 -15.77
N PRO A 70 -11.58 -0.88 -16.46
CA PRO A 70 -12.17 -1.82 -17.39
C PRO A 70 -13.16 -2.71 -16.63
N GLU A 71 -14.36 -2.87 -17.16
CA GLU A 71 -15.32 -3.78 -16.57
C GLU A 71 -14.74 -5.20 -16.60
N PRO A 72 -14.78 -5.94 -15.48
CA PRO A 72 -14.32 -7.32 -15.49
C PRO A 72 -15.16 -8.15 -16.46
N PRO A 73 -14.65 -9.31 -16.93
CA PRO A 73 -15.50 -10.26 -17.64
C PRO A 73 -16.74 -10.55 -16.76
N PRO A 74 -17.95 -10.53 -17.34
CA PRO A 74 -19.18 -10.67 -16.58
C PRO A 74 -19.24 -12.07 -15.99
N LEU A 75 -18.88 -12.20 -14.72
CA LEU A 75 -19.18 -13.40 -13.96
C LEU A 75 -20.65 -13.32 -13.55
N VAL A 76 -21.39 -14.37 -13.88
CA VAL A 76 -22.77 -14.55 -13.43
C VAL A 76 -22.79 -14.51 -11.91
N ALA A 77 -23.74 -13.77 -11.34
CA ALA A 77 -23.83 -13.63 -9.91
C ALA A 77 -24.03 -15.03 -9.27
N PRO A 78 -23.27 -15.38 -8.21
CA PRO A 78 -23.31 -16.74 -7.67
C PRO A 78 -24.70 -17.19 -7.23
N TRP A 79 -25.57 -16.25 -6.83
CA TRP A 79 -26.92 -16.54 -6.37
C TRP A 79 -27.92 -16.90 -7.48
N GLU A 80 -27.57 -16.71 -8.76
CA GLU A 80 -28.42 -17.15 -9.87
C GLU A 80 -28.52 -18.68 -9.98
N SER A 81 -27.66 -19.44 -9.28
CA SER A 81 -27.77 -20.89 -9.24
C SER A 81 -27.13 -21.55 -8.01
N PRO A 82 -27.78 -22.60 -7.44
CA PRO A 82 -27.17 -23.42 -6.38
C PRO A 82 -25.82 -24.04 -6.76
N GLU A 83 -25.59 -24.34 -8.04
CA GLU A 83 -24.33 -24.91 -8.52
C GLU A 83 -23.19 -23.89 -8.42
N LEU A 84 -23.47 -22.62 -8.76
CA LEU A 84 -22.52 -21.53 -8.62
C LEU A 84 -22.20 -21.26 -7.15
N MET A 85 -23.22 -21.17 -6.29
CA MET A 85 -23.05 -21.04 -4.83
C MET A 85 -22.14 -22.16 -4.29
N THR A 86 -22.42 -23.42 -4.68
CA THR A 86 -21.62 -24.59 -4.26
C THR A 86 -20.15 -24.48 -4.68
N VAL A 87 -19.87 -23.99 -5.90
CA VAL A 87 -18.49 -23.77 -6.35
C VAL A 87 -17.81 -22.68 -5.52
N VAL A 88 -18.50 -21.59 -5.16
CA VAL A 88 -17.92 -20.56 -4.32
C VAL A 88 -17.68 -21.06 -2.90
N ASP A 89 -18.64 -21.76 -2.31
CA ASP A 89 -18.49 -22.34 -0.98
C ASP A 89 -17.29 -23.30 -0.94
N ALA A 90 -17.13 -24.15 -1.96
CA ALA A 90 -15.96 -25.02 -2.10
C ALA A 90 -14.64 -24.23 -2.27
N GLN A 91 -14.65 -23.11 -2.98
CA GLN A 91 -13.49 -22.21 -3.10
C GLN A 91 -13.06 -21.67 -1.73
N LEU A 92 -14.03 -21.22 -0.92
CA LEU A 92 -13.80 -20.66 0.41
C LEU A 92 -13.36 -21.74 1.41
N LEU A 93 -13.93 -22.94 1.30
CA LEU A 93 -13.54 -24.11 2.10
C LEU A 93 -12.22 -24.76 1.65
N ARG A 94 -11.62 -24.29 0.53
CA ARG A 94 -10.43 -24.87 -0.10
C ARG A 94 -10.62 -26.37 -0.44
N ASP A 95 -11.83 -26.76 -0.84
CA ASP A 95 -12.14 -28.12 -1.23
C ASP A 95 -12.05 -28.27 -2.77
N PRO A 96 -10.99 -28.91 -3.31
CA PRO A 96 -10.82 -29.06 -4.75
C PRO A 96 -11.81 -30.06 -5.36
N GLY A 97 -12.46 -30.93 -4.58
CA GLY A 97 -13.35 -31.97 -5.10
C GLY A 97 -14.54 -31.41 -5.89
N PRO A 98 -15.41 -30.60 -5.25
CA PRO A 98 -16.52 -29.93 -5.94
C PRO A 98 -16.06 -28.98 -7.04
N LEU A 99 -14.89 -28.35 -6.90
CA LEU A 99 -14.34 -27.45 -7.92
C LEU A 99 -13.97 -28.21 -9.20
N ARG A 100 -13.31 -29.36 -9.08
CA ARG A 100 -12.99 -30.21 -10.24
C ARG A 100 -14.27 -30.76 -10.87
N ALA A 101 -15.25 -31.18 -10.08
CA ALA A 101 -16.55 -31.61 -10.59
C ALA A 101 -17.27 -30.49 -11.36
N GLY A 102 -17.15 -29.23 -10.91
CA GLY A 102 -17.74 -28.08 -11.58
C GLY A 102 -17.18 -27.83 -13.00
N LEU A 103 -15.95 -28.29 -13.30
CA LEU A 103 -15.39 -28.21 -14.65
C LEU A 103 -16.12 -29.08 -15.69
N ASP A 104 -16.88 -30.08 -15.22
CA ASP A 104 -17.65 -31.00 -16.06
C ASP A 104 -19.14 -30.63 -16.15
N SER A 105 -19.54 -29.47 -15.59
CA SER A 105 -20.92 -28.99 -15.69
C SER A 105 -21.35 -28.72 -17.13
N ASP A 106 -22.60 -29.02 -17.46
CA ASP A 106 -23.22 -28.66 -18.75
C ASP A 106 -23.30 -27.14 -18.94
N ARG A 107 -23.26 -26.37 -17.84
CA ARG A 107 -23.41 -24.91 -17.84
C ARG A 107 -22.05 -24.19 -17.89
N PRO A 108 -21.79 -23.36 -18.92
CA PRO A 108 -20.50 -22.68 -19.08
C PRO A 108 -20.14 -21.76 -17.91
N GLU A 109 -21.12 -21.07 -17.31
CA GLU A 109 -20.90 -20.18 -16.17
C GLU A 109 -20.38 -20.94 -14.93
N VAL A 110 -20.85 -22.17 -14.71
CA VAL A 110 -20.38 -23.05 -13.62
C VAL A 110 -18.96 -23.53 -13.91
N ARG A 111 -18.68 -23.96 -15.16
CA ARG A 111 -17.32 -24.35 -15.58
C ARG A 111 -16.32 -23.21 -15.43
N ALA A 112 -16.72 -21.99 -15.81
CA ALA A 112 -15.89 -20.81 -15.69
C ALA A 112 -15.60 -20.45 -14.23
N ARG A 113 -16.63 -20.44 -13.37
CA ARG A 113 -16.46 -20.19 -11.93
C ARG A 113 -15.59 -21.25 -11.27
N ALA A 114 -15.74 -22.53 -11.65
CA ALA A 114 -14.91 -23.62 -11.18
C ALA A 114 -13.44 -23.45 -11.60
N ALA A 115 -13.17 -23.08 -12.85
CA ALA A 115 -11.82 -22.79 -13.33
C ALA A 115 -11.17 -21.64 -12.54
N LEU A 116 -11.89 -20.53 -12.34
CA LEU A 116 -11.45 -19.40 -11.52
C LEU A 116 -11.12 -19.84 -10.08
N ALA A 117 -12.02 -20.59 -9.45
CA ALA A 117 -11.87 -21.09 -8.09
C ALA A 117 -10.64 -22.00 -7.95
N LEU A 118 -10.37 -22.89 -8.90
CA LEU A 118 -9.16 -23.73 -8.92
C LEU A 118 -7.87 -22.91 -8.98
N GLY A 119 -7.88 -21.80 -9.74
CA GLY A 119 -6.80 -20.82 -9.74
C GLY A 119 -6.62 -20.12 -8.38
N SER A 120 -7.73 -19.75 -7.75
CA SER A 120 -7.74 -19.10 -6.43
C SER A 120 -7.20 -20.00 -5.31
N VAL A 121 -7.61 -21.27 -5.28
CA VAL A 121 -7.08 -22.25 -4.30
C VAL A 121 -5.64 -22.67 -4.64
N GLN A 122 -5.17 -22.40 -5.86
CA GLN A 122 -3.86 -22.75 -6.40
C GLN A 122 -3.62 -24.27 -6.45
N ASP A 123 -4.63 -25.01 -6.90
CA ASP A 123 -4.58 -26.47 -7.02
C ASP A 123 -3.67 -26.88 -8.20
N GLY A 124 -2.46 -27.36 -7.88
CA GLY A 124 -1.48 -27.80 -8.87
C GLY A 124 -1.88 -29.07 -9.62
N ASP A 125 -2.71 -29.91 -9.04
CA ASP A 125 -3.18 -31.14 -9.70
C ASP A 125 -4.21 -30.84 -10.80
N ALA A 126 -4.88 -29.68 -10.71
CA ALA A 126 -5.88 -29.24 -11.69
C ALA A 126 -5.25 -28.69 -12.99
N VAL A 127 -3.92 -28.56 -13.08
CA VAL A 127 -3.25 -27.98 -14.27
C VAL A 127 -3.65 -28.70 -15.56
N ALA A 128 -3.70 -30.04 -15.54
CA ALA A 128 -4.07 -30.82 -16.73
C ALA A 128 -5.54 -30.60 -17.13
N ASP A 129 -6.44 -30.48 -16.15
CA ASP A 129 -7.86 -30.17 -16.39
C ASP A 129 -8.04 -28.77 -16.96
N LEU A 130 -7.37 -27.78 -16.35
CA LEU A 130 -7.39 -26.38 -16.80
C LEU A 130 -6.80 -26.22 -18.21
N GLN A 131 -5.73 -26.95 -18.54
CA GLN A 131 -5.17 -26.95 -19.90
C GLN A 131 -6.19 -27.47 -20.94
N ARG A 132 -6.99 -28.49 -20.60
CA ARG A 132 -8.08 -28.92 -21.49
C ARG A 132 -9.15 -27.85 -21.66
N ARG A 133 -9.44 -27.07 -20.61
CA ARG A 133 -10.44 -25.98 -20.65
C ARG A 133 -10.00 -24.76 -21.46
N LEU A 134 -8.73 -24.66 -21.87
CA LEU A 134 -8.30 -23.67 -22.87
C LEU A 134 -8.93 -23.90 -24.25
N HIS A 135 -9.63 -25.02 -24.47
CA HIS A 135 -10.32 -25.35 -25.72
C HIS A 135 -11.83 -25.55 -25.51
N ASP A 136 -12.37 -25.05 -24.40
CA ASP A 136 -13.82 -25.06 -24.14
C ASP A 136 -14.56 -24.25 -25.21
N PRO A 137 -15.76 -24.68 -25.67
CA PRO A 137 -16.54 -23.90 -26.64
C PRO A 137 -16.87 -22.48 -26.14
N ASP A 138 -16.99 -22.29 -24.83
CA ASP A 138 -17.34 -21.00 -24.25
C ASP A 138 -16.09 -20.13 -23.94
N PRO A 139 -16.02 -18.88 -24.44
CA PRO A 139 -14.87 -18.00 -24.23
C PRO A 139 -14.65 -17.61 -22.77
N LEU A 140 -15.71 -17.49 -21.95
CA LEU A 140 -15.56 -17.18 -20.53
C LEU A 140 -14.82 -18.30 -19.81
N VAL A 141 -15.14 -19.57 -20.14
CA VAL A 141 -14.44 -20.73 -19.58
C VAL A 141 -12.96 -20.73 -19.98
N ARG A 142 -12.65 -20.47 -21.26
CA ARG A 142 -11.25 -20.38 -21.74
C ARG A 142 -10.48 -19.27 -21.04
N SER A 143 -11.12 -18.11 -20.85
CA SER A 143 -10.54 -16.97 -20.12
C SER A 143 -10.23 -17.33 -18.66
N MET A 144 -11.19 -17.93 -17.93
CA MET A 144 -10.97 -18.32 -16.53
C MET A 144 -9.92 -19.42 -16.39
N ALA A 145 -9.86 -20.36 -17.34
CA ALA A 145 -8.80 -21.37 -17.39
C ALA A 145 -7.40 -20.73 -17.59
N ALA A 146 -7.28 -19.77 -18.51
CA ALA A 146 -6.03 -19.03 -18.71
C ALA A 146 -5.63 -18.24 -17.45
N PHE A 147 -6.58 -17.55 -16.81
CA PHE A 147 -6.34 -16.84 -15.55
C PHE A 147 -5.80 -17.79 -14.46
N ALA A 148 -6.44 -18.94 -14.29
CA ALA A 148 -6.10 -19.95 -13.30
C ALA A 148 -4.72 -20.56 -13.54
N LEU A 149 -4.38 -20.89 -14.78
CA LEU A 149 -3.03 -21.32 -15.18
C LEU A 149 -1.98 -20.25 -14.90
N GLY A 150 -2.36 -18.97 -15.00
CA GLY A 150 -1.55 -17.84 -14.58
C GLY A 150 -1.33 -17.74 -13.05
N GLN A 151 -2.07 -18.49 -12.22
CA GLN A 151 -1.95 -18.51 -10.74
C GLN A 151 -1.21 -19.72 -10.18
N VAL A 152 -1.03 -20.79 -10.97
CA VAL A 152 -0.39 -22.04 -10.55
C VAL A 152 0.96 -22.26 -11.24
N SER A 153 1.82 -23.11 -10.65
CA SER A 153 3.07 -23.50 -11.29
C SER A 153 2.80 -24.35 -12.53
N LEU A 154 3.47 -24.05 -13.65
CA LEU A 154 3.28 -24.74 -14.92
C LEU A 154 4.50 -25.63 -15.23
N PRO A 155 4.39 -26.97 -15.09
CA PRO A 155 5.52 -27.88 -15.36
C PRO A 155 6.00 -27.87 -16.82
N ASP A 156 5.11 -27.51 -17.76
CA ASP A 156 5.42 -27.46 -19.20
C ASP A 156 6.01 -26.12 -19.65
N GLY A 157 6.23 -25.18 -18.73
CA GLY A 157 6.69 -23.82 -19.00
C GLY A 157 5.65 -22.93 -19.70
N GLY A 158 4.38 -23.32 -19.76
CA GLY A 158 3.34 -22.54 -20.46
C GLY A 158 3.27 -22.81 -21.97
N ARG A 159 3.76 -23.95 -22.46
CA ARG A 159 3.60 -24.34 -23.88
C ARG A 159 2.14 -24.48 -24.29
N GLY A 160 1.30 -25.04 -23.41
CA GLY A 160 -0.15 -25.14 -23.68
C GLY A 160 -0.82 -23.77 -23.85
N LEU A 161 -0.39 -22.76 -23.08
CA LEU A 161 -0.90 -21.38 -23.21
C LEU A 161 -0.50 -20.75 -24.54
N MET A 162 0.74 -20.95 -25.01
CA MET A 162 1.15 -20.45 -26.33
C MET A 162 0.35 -21.07 -27.47
N ALA A 163 0.15 -22.38 -27.46
CA ALA A 163 -0.66 -23.06 -28.48
C ALA A 163 -2.13 -22.59 -28.46
N ALA A 164 -2.68 -22.31 -27.28
CA ALA A 164 -4.00 -21.70 -27.15
C ALA A 164 -4.03 -20.28 -27.74
N LEU A 165 -3.02 -19.44 -27.47
CA LEU A 165 -2.93 -18.08 -28.01
C LEU A 165 -2.95 -18.06 -29.56
N GLU A 166 -2.23 -19.00 -30.19
CA GLU A 166 -2.14 -19.09 -31.66
C GLU A 166 -3.48 -19.45 -32.33
N SER A 167 -4.35 -20.17 -31.63
CA SER A 167 -5.65 -20.64 -32.16
C SER A 167 -6.85 -19.83 -31.65
N GLU A 168 -6.65 -18.97 -30.65
CA GLU A 168 -7.71 -18.19 -30.04
C GLU A 168 -8.16 -17.02 -30.94
N THR A 169 -9.48 -16.84 -31.00
CA THR A 169 -10.14 -15.80 -31.80
C THR A 169 -10.83 -14.74 -30.95
N ASP A 170 -11.15 -15.04 -29.69
CA ASP A 170 -11.75 -14.09 -28.76
C ASP A 170 -10.68 -13.14 -28.18
N PRO A 171 -10.79 -11.81 -28.40
CA PRO A 171 -9.79 -10.85 -27.93
C PRO A 171 -9.59 -10.88 -26.41
N ALA A 172 -10.67 -10.98 -25.63
CA ALA A 172 -10.58 -10.97 -24.17
C ALA A 172 -9.87 -12.21 -23.63
N VAL A 173 -10.04 -13.37 -24.28
CA VAL A 173 -9.30 -14.59 -23.94
C VAL A 173 -7.82 -14.44 -24.29
N ARG A 174 -7.48 -13.85 -25.44
CA ARG A 174 -6.07 -13.61 -25.85
C ARG A 174 -5.33 -12.73 -24.84
N LEU A 175 -5.94 -11.63 -24.40
CA LEU A 175 -5.37 -10.77 -23.34
C LEU A 175 -5.10 -11.56 -22.05
N ARG A 176 -6.00 -12.47 -21.69
CA ARG A 176 -5.86 -13.29 -20.48
C ARG A 176 -4.75 -14.34 -20.61
N ILE A 177 -4.60 -14.95 -21.80
CA ILE A 177 -3.50 -15.87 -22.08
C ILE A 177 -2.16 -15.14 -22.01
N LEU A 178 -2.05 -13.94 -22.60
CA LEU A 178 -0.85 -13.09 -22.52
C LEU A 178 -0.50 -12.72 -21.07
N GLU A 179 -1.51 -12.38 -20.26
CA GLU A 179 -1.34 -12.14 -18.82
C GLU A 179 -0.73 -13.37 -18.12
N ALA A 180 -1.29 -14.56 -18.38
CA ALA A 180 -0.84 -15.82 -17.81
C ALA A 180 0.60 -16.16 -18.21
N LEU A 181 0.96 -15.99 -19.49
CA LEU A 181 2.31 -16.18 -20.01
C LEU A 181 3.31 -15.25 -19.33
N GLY A 182 2.98 -13.96 -19.18
CA GLY A 182 3.82 -12.99 -18.49
C GLY A 182 4.04 -13.32 -17.01
N LYS A 183 3.01 -13.84 -16.32
CA LYS A 183 3.10 -14.29 -14.92
C LYS A 183 3.89 -15.59 -14.77
N ARG A 184 3.84 -16.47 -15.77
CA ARG A 184 4.52 -17.77 -15.82
C ARG A 184 5.73 -17.70 -16.72
N ALA A 185 6.59 -16.71 -16.43
CA ALA A 185 7.75 -16.37 -17.22
C ALA A 185 8.64 -17.61 -17.51
N ALA A 186 8.75 -17.94 -18.79
CA ALA A 186 9.55 -19.04 -19.29
C ALA A 186 10.25 -18.61 -20.58
N ARG A 187 11.51 -19.04 -20.76
CA ARG A 187 12.36 -18.54 -21.85
C ARG A 187 11.80 -18.86 -23.24
N GLY A 188 11.30 -20.07 -23.46
CA GLY A 188 10.74 -20.45 -24.77
C GLY A 188 9.50 -19.64 -25.14
N GLN A 189 8.69 -19.26 -24.15
CA GLN A 189 7.50 -18.44 -24.30
C GLN A 189 7.89 -16.99 -24.59
N ALA A 190 8.93 -16.48 -23.93
CA ALA A 190 9.51 -15.19 -24.24
C ALA A 190 10.03 -15.14 -25.69
N ASP A 191 10.78 -16.17 -26.12
CA ASP A 191 11.29 -16.29 -27.50
C ASP A 191 10.14 -16.25 -28.52
N ALA A 192 9.03 -16.95 -28.24
CA ALA A 192 7.87 -16.97 -29.12
C ALA A 192 7.12 -15.62 -29.17
N LEU A 193 6.92 -14.97 -28.02
CA LEU A 193 6.23 -13.68 -27.93
C LEU A 193 7.00 -12.54 -28.59
N VAL A 194 8.34 -12.58 -28.62
CA VAL A 194 9.15 -11.60 -29.34
C VAL A 194 8.81 -11.56 -30.82
N THR A 195 8.50 -12.70 -31.44
CA THR A 195 8.17 -12.77 -32.88
C THR A 195 6.68 -12.77 -33.18
N TRP A 196 5.84 -12.76 -32.15
CA TRP A 196 4.40 -12.87 -32.30
C TRP A 196 3.77 -11.51 -32.61
N GLU A 197 2.81 -11.48 -33.53
CA GLU A 197 2.15 -10.25 -33.98
C GLU A 197 0.79 -10.08 -33.31
N ALA A 198 0.60 -8.94 -32.64
CA ALA A 198 -0.69 -8.53 -32.09
C ALA A 198 -1.65 -8.10 -33.20
N SER A 199 -2.95 -8.36 -33.00
CA SER A 199 -4.00 -7.97 -33.94
C SER A 199 -4.46 -6.52 -33.77
N ASP A 200 -4.33 -5.96 -32.58
CA ASP A 200 -4.71 -4.59 -32.24
C ASP A 200 -3.79 -3.97 -31.16
N GLU A 201 -4.05 -2.72 -30.81
CA GLU A 201 -3.25 -1.97 -29.83
C GLU A 201 -3.38 -2.48 -28.39
N GLU A 202 -4.54 -3.02 -28.01
CA GLU A 202 -4.76 -3.54 -26.65
C GLU A 202 -4.01 -4.84 -26.45
N GLU A 203 -4.04 -5.69 -27.46
CA GLU A 203 -3.28 -6.92 -27.53
C GLU A 203 -1.77 -6.67 -27.58
N GLU A 204 -1.32 -5.67 -28.33
CA GLU A 204 0.08 -5.26 -28.35
C GLU A 204 0.52 -4.77 -26.95
N ALA A 205 -0.31 -3.97 -26.27
CA ALA A 205 -0.02 -3.55 -24.91
C ALA A 205 0.07 -4.75 -23.94
N ALA A 206 -0.80 -5.76 -24.08
CA ALA A 206 -0.76 -6.98 -23.28
C ALA A 206 0.47 -7.84 -23.57
N ARG A 207 0.85 -8.00 -24.84
CA ARG A 207 2.06 -8.71 -25.28
C ARG A 207 3.32 -8.04 -24.73
N ILE A 208 3.45 -6.73 -24.89
CA ILE A 208 4.59 -5.96 -24.36
C ILE A 208 4.64 -6.02 -22.83
N LEU A 209 3.49 -5.98 -22.14
CA LEU A 209 3.45 -6.14 -20.69
C LEU A 209 3.86 -7.56 -20.26
N ALA A 210 3.50 -8.59 -21.02
CA ALA A 210 3.94 -9.96 -20.77
C ALA A 210 5.46 -10.08 -20.89
N LEU A 211 6.05 -9.56 -21.97
CA LEU A 211 7.51 -9.49 -22.17
C LEU A 211 8.19 -8.70 -21.05
N SER A 212 7.62 -7.57 -20.65
CA SER A 212 8.15 -6.74 -19.56
C SER A 212 8.12 -7.47 -18.22
N ARG A 213 7.04 -8.21 -17.91
CA ARG A 213 6.96 -9.08 -16.71
C ARG A 213 8.02 -10.18 -16.75
N MET A 214 8.25 -10.80 -17.91
CA MET A 214 9.30 -11.80 -18.08
C MET A 214 10.69 -11.22 -17.81
N GLY A 215 11.01 -10.04 -18.36
CA GLY A 215 12.26 -9.34 -18.09
C GLY A 215 12.44 -8.97 -16.61
N VAL A 216 11.38 -8.49 -15.94
CA VAL A 216 11.38 -8.22 -14.49
C VAL A 216 11.62 -9.51 -13.68
N ALA A 217 11.11 -10.65 -14.15
CA ALA A 217 11.37 -11.96 -13.56
C ALA A 217 12.77 -12.53 -13.89
N GLY A 218 13.61 -11.80 -14.62
CA GLY A 218 14.96 -12.22 -15.00
C GLY A 218 15.02 -13.13 -16.23
N VAL A 219 13.92 -13.26 -16.98
CA VAL A 219 13.84 -14.09 -18.19
C VAL A 219 14.01 -13.20 -19.42
N TYR A 220 15.18 -13.28 -20.06
CA TYR A 220 15.54 -12.50 -21.24
C TYR A 220 15.69 -13.40 -22.48
N ALA A 221 14.76 -13.24 -23.42
CA ALA A 221 14.86 -13.79 -24.79
C ALA A 221 15.67 -12.84 -25.69
N PRO A 222 16.38 -13.34 -26.72
CA PRO A 222 16.95 -12.47 -27.76
C PRO A 222 15.88 -11.58 -28.38
N GLY A 223 16.13 -10.27 -28.49
CA GLY A 223 15.18 -9.30 -29.03
C GLY A 223 14.13 -8.77 -28.03
N LEU A 224 13.98 -9.37 -26.84
CA LEU A 224 12.97 -8.93 -25.85
C LEU A 224 13.13 -7.46 -25.48
N VAL A 225 14.36 -7.04 -25.17
CA VAL A 225 14.63 -5.66 -24.77
C VAL A 225 14.39 -4.71 -25.95
N ASP A 226 14.69 -5.14 -27.17
CA ASP A 226 14.48 -4.32 -28.37
C ASP A 226 12.99 -4.06 -28.64
N GLU A 227 12.14 -5.10 -28.52
CA GLU A 227 10.69 -4.98 -28.65
C GLU A 227 10.10 -4.07 -27.56
N VAL A 228 10.51 -4.27 -26.31
CA VAL A 228 10.06 -3.44 -25.17
C VAL A 228 10.47 -1.98 -25.34
N LEU A 229 11.65 -1.71 -25.90
CA LEU A 229 12.11 -0.34 -26.17
C LEU A 229 11.40 0.28 -27.38
N ALA A 230 11.14 -0.48 -28.44
CA ALA A 230 10.36 -0.01 -29.58
C ALA A 230 8.95 0.41 -29.15
N ALA A 231 8.35 -0.31 -28.22
CA ALA A 231 7.04 0.02 -27.65
C ALA A 231 6.99 1.40 -26.96
N LEU A 232 8.13 1.96 -26.51
CA LEU A 232 8.17 3.30 -25.90
C LEU A 232 7.92 4.43 -26.90
N GLU A 233 8.13 4.18 -28.19
CA GLU A 233 7.90 5.15 -29.27
C GLU A 233 6.51 4.98 -29.91
N HIS A 234 5.73 4.01 -29.45
CA HIS A 234 4.42 3.70 -30.00
C HIS A 234 3.43 4.85 -29.77
N PRO A 235 2.52 5.19 -30.72
CA PRO A 235 1.54 6.27 -30.55
C PRO A 235 0.53 6.02 -29.42
N SER A 236 0.23 4.75 -29.12
CA SER A 236 -0.69 4.33 -28.05
C SER A 236 -0.03 4.41 -26.67
N GLY A 237 -0.63 5.19 -25.76
CA GLY A 237 -0.16 5.35 -24.37
C GLY A 237 -0.12 4.04 -23.55
N PRO A 238 -1.12 3.16 -23.64
CA PRO A 238 -1.08 1.83 -23.01
C PRO A 238 0.15 1.00 -23.41
N VAL A 239 0.52 0.98 -24.70
CA VAL A 239 1.70 0.27 -25.21
C VAL A 239 2.99 0.86 -24.63
N ARG A 240 3.13 2.20 -24.64
CA ARG A 240 4.29 2.87 -24.01
C ARG A 240 4.41 2.53 -22.53
N LYS A 241 3.29 2.55 -21.82
CA LYS A 241 3.24 2.24 -20.38
C LYS A 241 3.58 0.78 -20.09
N ALA A 242 3.15 -0.14 -20.95
CA ALA A 242 3.53 -1.54 -20.88
C ALA A 242 5.05 -1.70 -21.06
N GLY A 243 5.65 -1.05 -22.07
CA GLY A 243 7.09 -1.13 -22.31
C GLY A 243 7.92 -0.51 -21.18
N ALA A 244 7.47 0.62 -20.64
CA ALA A 244 8.16 1.30 -19.54
C ALA A 244 8.19 0.47 -18.25
N TYR A 245 7.26 -0.50 -18.09
CA TYR A 245 7.14 -1.33 -16.90
C TYR A 245 8.43 -2.06 -16.54
N LEU A 246 9.16 -2.59 -17.53
CA LEU A 246 10.43 -3.28 -17.31
C LEU A 246 11.43 -2.39 -16.58
N MET A 247 11.61 -1.16 -17.04
CA MET A 247 12.63 -0.24 -16.51
C MET A 247 12.35 0.15 -15.07
N GLY A 248 11.11 0.49 -14.76
CA GLY A 248 10.73 0.96 -13.43
C GLY A 248 10.57 -0.14 -12.39
N ARG A 249 10.31 -1.39 -12.80
CA ARG A 249 10.06 -2.52 -11.87
C ARG A 249 11.19 -3.50 -11.73
N SER A 250 12.18 -3.50 -12.61
CA SER A 250 13.42 -4.24 -12.38
C SER A 250 14.08 -3.79 -11.08
N THR A 251 14.55 -4.75 -10.29
CA THR A 251 15.27 -4.48 -9.03
C THR A 251 16.62 -3.81 -9.29
N THR A 252 17.20 -4.08 -10.45
CA THR A 252 18.49 -3.60 -10.89
C THR A 252 18.47 -3.38 -12.40
N PRO A 253 19.24 -2.43 -12.96
CA PRO A 253 19.09 -2.02 -14.34
C PRO A 253 19.87 -2.90 -15.34
N GLU A 254 20.64 -3.91 -14.92
CA GLU A 254 21.61 -4.60 -15.80
C GLU A 254 20.96 -5.23 -17.03
N GLY A 255 19.71 -5.68 -16.93
CA GLY A 255 18.98 -6.28 -18.05
C GLY A 255 18.66 -5.33 -19.21
N TRP A 256 18.71 -4.01 -18.99
CA TRP A 256 18.41 -3.00 -20.01
C TRP A 256 19.39 -1.79 -20.02
N ALA A 257 20.30 -1.69 -19.06
CA ALA A 257 21.22 -0.56 -18.89
C ALA A 257 22.13 -0.31 -20.11
N GLY A 258 22.41 -1.34 -20.91
CA GLY A 258 23.13 -1.21 -22.18
C GLY A 258 22.42 -0.27 -23.17
N GLU A 259 21.09 -0.20 -23.09
CA GLU A 259 20.22 0.58 -23.97
C GLU A 259 19.75 1.90 -23.32
N ARG A 260 20.44 2.37 -22.27
CA ARG A 260 20.07 3.58 -21.52
C ARG A 260 19.85 4.82 -22.38
N ASP A 261 20.56 4.96 -23.49
CA ASP A 261 20.43 6.13 -24.35
C ASP A 261 19.12 6.12 -25.14
N ARG A 262 18.60 4.94 -25.53
CA ARG A 262 17.25 4.80 -26.09
C ARG A 262 16.18 5.09 -25.05
N VAL A 263 16.37 4.62 -23.81
CA VAL A 263 15.46 4.94 -22.68
C VAL A 263 15.38 6.45 -22.43
N ARG A 264 16.53 7.13 -22.45
CA ARG A 264 16.61 8.60 -22.31
C ARG A 264 15.91 9.31 -23.47
N GLN A 265 16.17 8.89 -24.70
CA GLN A 265 15.54 9.46 -25.90
C GLN A 265 14.02 9.29 -25.86
N ALA A 266 13.54 8.10 -25.49
CA ALA A 266 12.12 7.84 -25.32
C ALA A 266 11.51 8.79 -24.26
N LEU A 267 12.14 8.92 -23.08
CA LEU A 267 11.66 9.84 -22.05
C LEU A 267 11.66 11.31 -22.52
N ASP A 268 12.67 11.74 -23.28
CA ASP A 268 12.76 13.12 -23.80
C ASP A 268 11.69 13.42 -24.86
N ALA A 269 11.17 12.39 -25.54
CA ALA A 269 10.11 12.51 -26.54
C ALA A 269 8.69 12.53 -25.93
N LEU A 270 8.52 12.10 -24.67
CA LEU A 270 7.21 12.04 -24.02
C LEU A 270 6.66 13.44 -23.68
N ASP A 271 5.34 13.58 -23.82
CA ASP A 271 4.62 14.71 -23.23
C ASP A 271 4.71 14.69 -21.69
N ARG A 272 4.67 15.88 -21.06
CA ARG A 272 4.80 16.04 -19.61
C ARG A 272 3.63 15.46 -18.79
N SER A 273 2.57 14.98 -19.43
CA SER A 273 1.45 14.24 -18.84
C SER A 273 1.51 12.73 -19.07
N ASP A 274 2.45 12.22 -19.87
CA ASP A 274 2.46 10.81 -20.24
C ASP A 274 2.76 9.88 -19.03
N PRO A 275 1.87 8.93 -18.69
CA PRO A 275 2.06 8.05 -17.54
C PRO A 275 3.21 7.06 -17.70
N ALA A 276 3.71 6.78 -18.91
CA ALA A 276 4.91 5.97 -19.12
C ALA A 276 6.14 6.61 -18.48
N ALA A 277 6.19 7.95 -18.39
CA ALA A 277 7.27 8.69 -17.74
C ALA A 277 7.49 8.24 -16.29
N ILE A 278 6.45 7.82 -15.57
CA ILE A 278 6.57 7.34 -14.18
C ILE A 278 7.58 6.20 -14.08
N GLN A 279 7.45 5.16 -14.91
CA GLN A 279 8.32 4.00 -14.83
C GLN A 279 9.71 4.29 -15.44
N LEU A 280 9.78 5.11 -16.50
CA LEU A 280 11.06 5.51 -17.10
C LEU A 280 11.91 6.35 -16.13
N LEU A 281 11.30 7.29 -15.41
CA LEU A 281 11.98 8.10 -14.39
C LEU A 281 12.54 7.24 -13.26
N LEU A 282 11.73 6.30 -12.76
CA LEU A 282 12.18 5.35 -11.73
C LEU A 282 13.35 4.51 -12.24
N GLY A 283 13.26 3.98 -13.46
CA GLY A 283 14.33 3.20 -14.09
C GLY A 283 15.62 4.01 -14.27
N ILE A 284 15.55 5.21 -14.86
CA ILE A 284 16.70 6.11 -15.03
C ILE A 284 17.34 6.47 -13.69
N GLY A 285 16.54 6.68 -12.63
CA GLY A 285 17.03 6.89 -11.28
C GLY A 285 17.95 5.77 -10.78
N GLN A 286 17.73 4.52 -11.21
CA GLN A 286 18.56 3.38 -10.84
C GLN A 286 19.93 3.36 -11.52
N LEU A 287 20.09 4.03 -12.67
CA LEU A 287 21.37 4.12 -13.38
C LEU A 287 22.41 4.93 -12.60
N ARG A 288 21.96 5.85 -11.73
CA ARG A 288 22.81 6.73 -10.91
C ARG A 288 23.82 7.51 -11.75
N ASP A 289 23.39 7.99 -12.91
CA ASP A 289 24.22 8.74 -13.84
C ASP A 289 23.93 10.24 -13.71
N TRP A 290 24.98 11.02 -13.46
CA TRP A 290 24.91 12.48 -13.32
C TRP A 290 24.33 13.17 -14.55
N ALA A 291 24.48 12.56 -15.74
CA ALA A 291 23.92 13.09 -16.98
C ALA A 291 22.38 13.14 -16.97
N ASP A 292 21.72 12.38 -16.10
CA ASP A 292 20.26 12.35 -15.99
C ASP A 292 19.70 13.43 -15.07
N VAL A 293 20.53 14.08 -14.25
CA VAL A 293 20.08 15.08 -13.27
C VAL A 293 19.27 16.21 -13.89
N PRO A 294 19.70 16.88 -14.99
CA PRO A 294 18.91 17.95 -15.61
C PRO A 294 17.53 17.47 -16.08
N ARG A 295 17.47 16.24 -16.61
CA ARG A 295 16.23 15.61 -17.07
C ARG A 295 15.28 15.39 -15.89
N LEU A 296 15.78 14.77 -14.81
CA LEU A 296 15.00 14.49 -13.61
C LEU A 296 14.50 15.80 -12.94
N LEU A 297 15.35 16.84 -12.86
CA LEU A 297 14.94 18.16 -12.36
C LEU A 297 13.85 18.79 -13.22
N GLY A 298 13.96 18.67 -14.55
CA GLY A 298 12.93 19.14 -15.47
C GLY A 298 11.57 18.49 -15.23
N TRP A 299 11.56 17.16 -15.03
CA TRP A 299 10.35 16.40 -14.73
C TRP A 299 9.79 16.69 -13.33
N LEU A 300 10.65 16.91 -12.33
CA LEU A 300 10.21 17.35 -11.00
C LEU A 300 9.53 18.71 -11.04
N GLY A 301 10.05 19.67 -11.81
CA GLY A 301 9.49 21.03 -11.87
C GLY A 301 8.27 21.19 -12.78
N HIS A 302 8.16 20.39 -13.84
CA HIS A 302 7.21 20.64 -14.93
C HIS A 302 6.33 19.43 -15.30
N GLY A 303 6.41 18.31 -14.56
CA GLY A 303 5.48 17.19 -14.73
C GLY A 303 4.06 17.61 -14.36
N ARG A 304 3.09 17.38 -15.27
CA ARG A 304 1.69 17.80 -15.07
C ARG A 304 1.00 16.98 -13.98
N ASP A 305 1.23 15.67 -14.00
CA ASP A 305 0.70 14.75 -12.99
C ASP A 305 1.61 14.68 -11.75
N TRP A 306 1.03 14.72 -10.56
CA TRP A 306 1.79 14.66 -9.31
C TRP A 306 2.54 13.33 -9.16
N ARG A 307 2.04 12.22 -9.71
CA ARG A 307 2.68 10.89 -9.67
C ARG A 307 3.96 10.88 -10.50
N ILE A 308 4.01 11.65 -11.59
CA ILE A 308 5.23 11.87 -12.38
C ILE A 308 6.26 12.66 -11.57
N ARG A 309 5.84 13.74 -10.90
CA ARG A 309 6.73 14.52 -10.03
C ARG A 309 7.24 13.71 -8.84
N VAL A 310 6.40 12.86 -8.25
CA VAL A 310 6.82 11.88 -7.21
C VAL A 310 7.89 10.92 -7.75
N ALA A 311 7.72 10.38 -8.96
CA ALA A 311 8.71 9.51 -9.58
C ALA A 311 10.05 10.23 -9.82
N ALA A 312 10.01 11.49 -10.29
CA ALA A 312 11.19 12.32 -10.46
C ALA A 312 11.90 12.62 -9.13
N ALA A 313 11.16 12.97 -8.07
CA ALA A 313 11.70 13.19 -6.74
C ALA A 313 12.43 11.95 -6.21
N ARG A 314 11.80 10.77 -6.32
CA ARG A 314 12.41 9.49 -5.93
C ARG A 314 13.68 9.18 -6.72
N ALA A 315 13.67 9.41 -8.04
CA ALA A 315 14.82 9.20 -8.90
C ALA A 315 16.02 10.11 -8.56
N LEU A 316 15.75 11.32 -8.05
CA LEU A 316 16.76 12.27 -7.56
C LEU A 316 17.32 11.92 -6.17
N GLY A 317 16.58 11.15 -5.38
CA GLY A 317 16.92 10.83 -3.98
C GLY A 317 18.06 9.85 -3.78
N ASN A 318 18.77 9.41 -4.82
CA ASN A 318 19.92 8.53 -4.63
C ASN A 318 21.19 9.34 -4.27
N PRO A 319 22.16 8.73 -3.56
CA PRO A 319 23.36 9.44 -3.09
C PRO A 319 24.16 10.14 -4.19
N THR A 320 24.21 9.56 -5.38
CA THR A 320 24.96 10.11 -6.51
C THR A 320 24.31 11.39 -7.05
N HIS A 321 22.99 11.41 -7.23
CA HIS A 321 22.28 12.60 -7.71
C HIS A 321 22.20 13.72 -6.68
N LEU A 322 22.14 13.39 -5.38
CA LEU A 322 22.10 14.40 -4.30
C LEU A 322 23.38 15.24 -4.22
N GLU A 323 24.50 14.77 -4.76
CA GLU A 323 25.75 15.55 -4.85
C GLU A 323 25.75 16.57 -5.99
N ALA A 324 24.82 16.46 -6.95
CA ALA A 324 24.73 17.39 -8.07
C ALA A 324 24.17 18.76 -7.65
N GLU A 325 24.71 19.80 -8.29
CA GLU A 325 24.31 21.18 -8.05
C GLU A 325 22.81 21.37 -8.31
N GLY A 326 22.13 22.10 -7.42
CA GLY A 326 20.72 22.42 -7.54
C GLY A 326 19.74 21.29 -7.13
N VAL A 327 20.15 20.02 -7.07
CA VAL A 327 19.24 18.90 -6.75
C VAL A 327 18.62 19.05 -5.36
N ARG A 328 19.44 19.24 -4.32
CA ARG A 328 18.94 19.41 -2.96
C ARG A 328 18.05 20.64 -2.83
N SER A 329 18.38 21.74 -3.50
CA SER A 329 17.56 22.96 -3.50
C SER A 329 16.22 22.77 -4.20
N ALA A 330 16.19 22.04 -5.32
CA ALA A 330 14.96 21.72 -6.04
C ALA A 330 14.05 20.79 -5.23
N LEU A 331 14.62 19.76 -4.60
CA LEU A 331 13.87 18.89 -3.69
C LEU A 331 13.33 19.68 -2.49
N PHE A 332 14.14 20.55 -1.88
CA PHE A 332 13.67 21.40 -0.77
C PHE A 332 12.56 22.35 -1.21
N HIS A 333 12.68 22.94 -2.39
CA HIS A 333 11.60 23.73 -2.97
C HIS A 333 10.31 22.90 -3.14
N ALA A 334 10.40 21.66 -3.61
CA ALA A 334 9.25 20.76 -3.73
C ALA A 334 8.61 20.43 -2.37
N VAL A 335 9.41 20.21 -1.32
CA VAL A 335 8.92 20.04 0.07
C VAL A 335 8.07 21.24 0.50
N SER A 336 8.61 22.46 0.36
CA SER A 336 7.99 23.67 0.90
C SER A 336 6.90 24.27 0.01
N ARG A 337 6.89 23.97 -1.30
CA ARG A 337 6.08 24.72 -2.28
C ARG A 337 5.25 23.88 -3.23
N ASP A 338 5.51 22.58 -3.43
CA ASP A 338 4.69 21.79 -4.37
C ASP A 338 3.23 21.74 -3.89
N PRO A 339 2.24 21.96 -4.78
CA PRO A 339 0.83 21.93 -4.40
C PRO A 339 0.37 20.53 -3.94
N SER A 340 1.03 19.47 -4.39
CA SER A 340 0.70 18.10 -3.98
C SER A 340 1.49 17.71 -2.73
N SER A 341 0.76 17.39 -1.65
CA SER A 341 1.33 16.81 -0.44
C SER A 341 2.11 15.51 -0.71
N HIS A 342 1.71 14.74 -1.72
CA HIS A 342 2.43 13.54 -2.14
C HIS A 342 3.83 13.85 -2.69
N VAL A 343 3.97 14.90 -3.50
CA VAL A 343 5.27 15.32 -4.04
C VAL A 343 6.14 15.86 -2.92
N ALA A 344 5.57 16.67 -2.01
CA ALA A 344 6.29 17.20 -0.86
C ALA A 344 6.85 16.07 0.04
N VAL A 345 6.05 15.04 0.34
CA VAL A 345 6.50 13.86 1.10
C VAL A 345 7.59 13.09 0.36
N ALA A 346 7.42 12.83 -0.94
CA ALA A 346 8.42 12.11 -1.74
C ALA A 346 9.75 12.88 -1.85
N ALA A 347 9.69 14.21 -1.99
CA ALA A 347 10.87 15.06 -2.02
C ALA A 347 11.59 15.12 -0.67
N ALA A 348 10.84 15.14 0.44
CA ALA A 348 11.41 15.08 1.78
C ALA A 348 12.11 13.74 2.05
N GLN A 349 11.49 12.62 1.64
CA GLN A 349 12.12 11.30 1.69
C GLN A 349 13.41 11.28 0.86
N ALA A 350 13.37 11.79 -0.38
CA ALA A 350 14.53 11.87 -1.25
C ALA A 350 15.67 12.72 -0.66
N LEU A 351 15.37 13.81 0.05
CA LEU A 351 16.37 14.60 0.77
C LEU A 351 16.99 13.83 1.95
N ALA A 352 16.16 13.07 2.68
CA ALA A 352 16.55 12.31 3.86
C ALA A 352 17.44 11.08 3.56
N GLU A 353 17.49 10.62 2.31
CA GLU A 353 18.41 9.54 1.86
C GLU A 353 19.89 9.98 1.84
N GLY A 354 20.17 11.29 1.88
CA GLY A 354 21.54 11.82 1.84
C GLY A 354 22.33 11.54 3.13
N ILE A 355 23.65 11.40 3.04
CA ILE A 355 24.51 11.21 4.25
C ILE A 355 24.55 12.48 5.11
N SER A 356 24.54 13.65 4.49
CA SER A 356 24.51 14.95 5.16
C SER A 356 23.96 16.05 4.24
N LEU A 357 23.39 17.09 4.86
CA LEU A 357 22.96 18.30 4.16
C LEU A 357 24.05 19.38 4.24
N PRO A 358 24.44 20.02 3.10
CA PRO A 358 25.32 21.19 3.09
C PRO A 358 24.70 22.39 3.81
N ASP A 359 25.53 23.31 4.34
CA ASP A 359 25.07 24.40 5.22
C ASP A 359 23.90 25.25 4.69
N PRO A 360 23.82 25.65 3.40
CA PRO A 360 22.67 26.42 2.93
C PRO A 360 21.35 25.65 3.00
N VAL A 361 21.35 24.39 2.57
CA VAL A 361 20.16 23.52 2.59
C VAL A 361 19.84 23.09 4.01
N ARG A 362 20.87 22.85 4.82
CA ARG A 362 20.75 22.54 6.24
C ARG A 362 20.00 23.65 6.97
N SER A 363 20.45 24.89 6.83
CA SER A 363 19.80 26.05 7.46
C SER A 363 18.37 26.25 6.95
N GLN A 364 18.12 25.99 5.66
CA GLN A 364 16.77 26.02 5.08
C GLN A 364 15.85 24.97 5.70
N VAL A 365 16.32 23.73 5.85
CA VAL A 365 15.54 22.66 6.50
C VAL A 365 15.28 22.97 7.96
N GLU A 366 16.29 23.42 8.71
CA GLU A 366 16.08 23.82 10.11
C GLU A 366 15.06 24.96 10.22
N GLU A 367 15.14 25.95 9.35
CA GLU A 367 14.19 27.06 9.32
C GLU A 367 12.77 26.58 8.99
N GLU A 368 12.63 25.67 8.03
CA GLU A 368 11.34 25.06 7.67
C GLU A 368 10.75 24.28 8.85
N LEU A 369 11.56 23.51 9.59
CA LEU A 369 11.09 22.80 10.79
C LEU A 369 10.69 23.76 11.91
N ARG A 370 11.43 24.86 12.11
CA ARG A 370 11.13 25.86 13.16
C ARG A 370 9.97 26.78 12.83
N ARG A 371 9.78 27.17 11.56
CA ARG A 371 8.83 28.22 11.17
C ARG A 371 7.89 27.88 10.02
N GLY A 372 8.10 26.75 9.34
CA GLY A 372 7.23 26.28 8.26
C GLY A 372 5.81 25.97 8.74
N PRO A 373 4.84 25.90 7.81
CA PRO A 373 3.43 25.65 8.11
C PRO A 373 3.21 24.28 8.76
N VAL A 374 2.45 24.22 9.85
CA VAL A 374 2.21 22.98 10.62
C VAL A 374 1.44 21.95 9.79
N GLU A 375 0.60 22.40 8.86
CA GLU A 375 -0.21 21.56 7.96
C GLU A 375 0.66 20.69 7.04
N ARG A 376 1.93 21.09 6.81
CA ARG A 376 2.94 20.33 6.05
C ARG A 376 3.69 19.29 6.89
N TRP A 377 3.27 19.01 8.12
CA TRP A 377 3.95 18.07 9.03
C TRP A 377 4.30 16.72 8.39
N ARG A 378 3.48 16.21 7.46
CA ARG A 378 3.74 14.97 6.71
C ARG A 378 5.03 15.02 5.90
N ALA A 379 5.31 16.15 5.25
CA ALA A 379 6.55 16.37 4.52
C ALA A 379 7.71 16.70 5.47
N HIS A 380 7.42 17.23 6.67
CA HIS A 380 8.44 17.44 7.69
C HIS A 380 8.93 16.12 8.31
N LEU A 381 8.06 15.11 8.48
CA LEU A 381 8.39 13.86 9.14
C LEU A 381 9.67 13.17 8.63
N PRO A 382 9.87 12.94 7.32
CA PRO A 382 11.12 12.35 6.81
C PRO A 382 12.35 13.19 7.16
N LEU A 383 12.23 14.53 7.12
CA LEU A 383 13.31 15.44 7.48
C LEU A 383 13.61 15.32 8.98
N VAL A 384 12.59 15.36 9.83
CA VAL A 384 12.76 15.24 11.29
C VAL A 384 13.43 13.91 11.67
N SER A 385 13.01 12.79 11.05
CA SER A 385 13.63 11.48 11.24
C SER A 385 15.12 11.45 10.86
N PHE A 386 15.52 12.21 9.84
CA PHE A 386 16.92 12.36 9.46
C PHE A 386 17.74 13.11 10.53
N TRP A 387 17.12 14.03 11.26
CA TRP A 387 17.76 14.93 12.24
C TRP A 387 17.87 14.39 13.67
N LEU A 388 17.57 13.11 13.90
CA LEU A 388 17.57 12.47 15.23
C LEU A 388 18.95 12.37 15.94
N GLY A 389 20.02 12.95 15.40
CA GLY A 389 21.34 13.04 16.06
C GLY A 389 21.43 14.18 17.09
N GLU A 390 22.42 14.15 18.00
CA GLU A 390 22.54 15.06 19.16
C GLU A 390 22.40 16.56 18.82
N ALA A 391 22.92 17.01 17.67
CA ALA A 391 22.84 18.42 17.27
C ALA A 391 21.46 18.85 16.76
N GLY A 392 20.60 17.91 16.34
CA GLY A 392 19.27 18.18 15.79
C GLY A 392 18.14 18.12 16.82
N VAL A 393 18.38 17.53 18.00
CA VAL A 393 17.36 17.34 19.06
C VAL A 393 16.62 18.63 19.41
N PRO A 394 17.26 19.81 19.59
CA PRO A 394 16.53 21.04 19.89
C PRO A 394 15.54 21.43 18.80
N VAL A 395 15.90 21.23 17.52
CA VAL A 395 15.03 21.53 16.37
C VAL A 395 13.85 20.57 16.31
N VAL A 396 14.12 19.28 16.53
CA VAL A 396 13.07 18.24 16.57
C VAL A 396 12.08 18.51 17.68
N LEU A 397 12.54 18.90 18.87
CA LEU A 397 11.66 19.24 19.99
C LEU A 397 10.84 20.50 19.74
N GLU A 398 11.45 21.56 19.18
CA GLU A 398 10.72 22.79 18.81
C GLU A 398 9.64 22.50 17.76
N TRP A 399 9.98 21.71 16.74
CA TRP A 399 9.02 21.25 15.74
C TRP A 399 7.89 20.41 16.36
N ALA A 400 8.23 19.43 17.21
CA ALA A 400 7.24 18.55 17.83
C ALA A 400 6.26 19.34 18.70
N ARG A 401 6.73 20.32 19.49
CA ARG A 401 5.87 21.22 20.28
C ARG A 401 4.83 21.90 19.39
N ARG A 402 5.29 22.54 18.31
CA ARG A 402 4.42 23.27 17.37
C ARG A 402 3.39 22.37 16.67
N VAL A 403 3.79 21.16 16.31
CA VAL A 403 2.93 20.21 15.58
C VAL A 403 1.91 19.57 16.51
N THR A 404 2.31 19.21 17.73
CA THR A 404 1.43 18.60 18.71
C THR A 404 0.29 19.52 19.14
N ASP A 405 0.54 20.83 19.27
CA ASP A 405 -0.48 21.82 19.63
C ASP A 405 -1.50 22.13 18.50
N GLY A 406 -1.28 21.59 17.30
CA GLY A 406 -2.09 21.85 16.11
C GLY A 406 -3.20 20.80 15.90
N ASP A 407 -2.94 19.85 15.01
CA ASP A 407 -3.85 18.77 14.64
C ASP A 407 -3.55 17.51 15.44
N GLU A 408 -4.58 16.82 15.96
CA GLU A 408 -4.39 15.68 16.86
C GLU A 408 -3.62 14.53 16.19
N HIS A 409 -3.89 14.26 14.90
CA HIS A 409 -3.16 13.22 14.17
C HIS A 409 -1.69 13.63 13.96
N ALA A 410 -1.43 14.89 13.63
CA ALA A 410 -0.08 15.43 13.58
C ALA A 410 0.64 15.26 14.94
N GLY A 411 -0.05 15.55 16.05
CA GLY A 411 0.46 15.37 17.40
C GLY A 411 0.79 13.93 17.75
N VAL A 412 -0.07 12.97 17.38
CA VAL A 412 0.22 11.53 17.54
C VAL A 412 1.53 11.17 16.82
N ARG A 413 1.72 11.65 15.60
CA ARG A 413 2.92 11.34 14.81
C ARG A 413 4.17 12.04 15.36
N ALA A 414 4.04 13.28 15.82
CA ALA A 414 5.13 14.02 16.44
C ALA A 414 5.58 13.35 17.75
N VAL A 415 4.64 13.01 18.64
CA VAL A 415 4.92 12.27 19.89
C VAL A 415 5.55 10.92 19.59
N GLY A 416 5.00 10.17 18.61
CA GLY A 416 5.55 8.87 18.24
C GLY A 416 7.01 8.93 17.77
N LEU A 417 7.38 9.99 17.05
CA LEU A 417 8.77 10.19 16.64
C LEU A 417 9.70 10.51 17.83
N LEU A 418 9.23 11.25 18.83
CA LEU A 418 10.00 11.53 20.05
C LEU A 418 10.33 10.25 20.85
N GLY A 419 9.51 9.22 20.70
CA GLY A 419 9.81 7.87 21.16
C GLY A 419 11.18 7.35 20.74
N SER A 420 11.65 7.74 19.56
CA SER A 420 12.98 7.36 19.03
C SER A 420 14.10 8.37 19.35
N VAL A 421 13.77 9.54 19.90
CA VAL A 421 14.76 10.59 20.25
C VAL A 421 15.38 10.29 21.61
N PRO A 422 16.70 10.05 21.73
CA PRO A 422 17.34 9.83 23.02
C PRO A 422 17.43 11.12 23.85
N GLY A 423 17.57 10.99 25.17
CA GLY A 423 17.84 12.10 26.07
C GLY A 423 16.68 12.47 27.02
N PRO A 424 17.00 13.21 28.10
CA PRO A 424 16.02 13.59 29.12
C PRO A 424 14.98 14.59 28.63
N GLU A 425 15.30 15.45 27.65
CA GLU A 425 14.38 16.46 27.12
C GLU A 425 13.21 15.83 26.36
N ALA A 426 13.48 14.80 25.54
CA ALA A 426 12.44 14.04 24.86
C ALA A 426 11.58 13.26 25.85
N THR A 427 12.18 12.65 26.89
CA THR A 427 11.42 12.00 27.97
C THR A 427 10.52 13.00 28.70
N ALA A 428 11.03 14.21 28.99
CA ALA A 428 10.25 15.26 29.63
C ALA A 428 9.07 15.72 28.75
N PHE A 429 9.28 15.86 27.44
CA PHE A 429 8.20 16.14 26.50
C PHE A 429 7.14 15.03 26.52
N LEU A 430 7.54 13.74 26.50
CA LEU A 430 6.57 12.65 26.51
C LEU A 430 5.70 12.68 27.78
N PHE A 431 6.26 13.06 28.94
CA PHE A 431 5.46 13.30 30.14
C PHE A 431 4.52 14.51 30.00
N GLU A 432 4.97 15.61 29.40
CA GLU A 432 4.13 16.79 29.12
C GLU A 432 2.96 16.45 28.18
N ALA A 433 3.19 15.58 27.20
CA ALA A 433 2.16 15.14 26.26
C ALA A 433 1.03 14.30 26.93
N LEU A 434 1.24 13.80 28.15
CA LEU A 434 0.17 13.17 28.94
C LEU A 434 -0.90 14.15 29.42
N ASP A 435 -0.60 15.46 29.45
CA ASP A 435 -1.56 16.50 29.83
C ASP A 435 -2.26 17.13 28.60
N HIS A 436 -2.02 16.60 27.39
CA HIS A 436 -2.57 17.13 26.14
C HIS A 436 -4.11 16.95 26.06
N PRO A 437 -4.88 17.91 25.50
CA PRO A 437 -6.35 17.78 25.41
C PRO A 437 -6.83 16.61 24.54
N GLY A 438 -6.11 16.26 23.47
CA GLY A 438 -6.42 15.12 22.59
C GLY A 438 -6.01 13.78 23.19
N GLU A 439 -6.97 12.85 23.33
CA GLU A 439 -6.75 11.55 23.95
C GLU A 439 -5.80 10.64 23.16
N ARG A 440 -5.79 10.75 21.83
CA ARG A 440 -4.90 9.91 21.00
C ARG A 440 -3.44 10.31 21.18
N VAL A 441 -3.19 11.61 21.41
CA VAL A 441 -1.86 12.14 21.73
C VAL A 441 -1.39 11.62 23.09
N ARG A 442 -2.25 11.66 24.11
CA ARG A 442 -1.95 11.08 25.44
C ARG A 442 -1.67 9.59 25.35
N ALA A 443 -2.53 8.84 24.65
CA ALA A 443 -2.37 7.40 24.44
C ALA A 443 -1.06 7.06 23.72
N ARG A 444 -0.67 7.86 22.70
CA ARG A 444 0.63 7.67 22.05
C ARG A 444 1.79 7.96 23.00
N ALA A 445 1.70 9.00 23.83
CA ALA A 445 2.72 9.31 24.81
C ALA A 445 2.90 8.18 25.84
N LEU A 446 1.82 7.55 26.30
CA LEU A 446 1.87 6.35 27.15
C LEU A 446 2.63 5.21 26.46
N SER A 447 2.30 4.91 25.21
CA SER A 447 2.96 3.89 24.39
C SER A 447 4.48 4.13 24.31
N GLU A 448 4.90 5.36 23.96
CA GLU A 448 6.32 5.72 23.84
C GLU A 448 7.08 5.73 25.17
N LEU A 449 6.42 6.13 26.27
CA LEU A 449 7.01 6.05 27.60
C LEU A 449 7.22 4.60 28.03
N GLY A 450 6.27 3.71 27.73
CA GLY A 450 6.37 2.28 28.06
C GLY A 450 7.52 1.56 27.35
N GLU A 451 7.83 1.96 26.12
CA GLU A 451 8.95 1.42 25.32
C GLU A 451 10.29 2.12 25.61
N ARG A 452 10.28 3.22 26.39
CA ARG A 452 11.43 4.14 26.55
C ARG A 452 12.71 3.46 27.07
N TRP A 453 12.57 2.42 27.89
CA TRP A 453 13.70 1.68 28.45
C TRP A 453 14.53 0.96 27.38
N GLN A 454 13.98 0.71 26.19
CA GLN A 454 14.70 0.05 25.10
C GLN A 454 15.76 0.94 24.45
N ILE A 455 15.60 2.27 24.55
CA ILE A 455 16.46 3.23 23.86
C ILE A 455 17.37 4.02 24.80
N VAL A 456 16.99 4.19 26.07
CA VAL A 456 17.77 4.93 27.07
C VAL A 456 17.80 4.17 28.40
N ALA A 457 18.94 4.23 29.08
CA ALA A 457 19.03 3.75 30.46
C ALA A 457 18.22 4.67 31.37
N LEU A 458 17.19 4.12 32.02
CA LEU A 458 16.29 4.87 32.88
C LEU A 458 16.66 4.70 34.34
N GLU A 459 16.68 5.81 35.07
CA GLU A 459 16.79 5.79 36.52
C GLU A 459 15.51 5.20 37.15
N GLU A 460 15.66 4.54 38.30
CA GLU A 460 14.56 3.86 38.99
C GLU A 460 13.38 4.79 39.29
N GLY A 461 13.65 6.06 39.62
CA GLY A 461 12.60 7.07 39.83
C GLY A 461 11.81 7.39 38.56
N THR A 462 12.47 7.42 37.40
CA THR A 462 11.81 7.63 36.11
C THR A 462 11.00 6.40 35.70
N MET A 463 11.54 5.20 35.90
CA MET A 463 10.81 3.94 35.69
C MET A 463 9.52 3.88 36.53
N ARG A 464 9.58 4.29 37.80
CA ARG A 464 8.40 4.38 38.68
C ARG A 464 7.37 5.40 38.18
N ARG A 465 7.81 6.57 37.71
CA ARG A 465 6.91 7.58 37.13
C ARG A 465 6.23 7.08 35.85
N ILE A 466 6.96 6.37 34.97
CA ILE A 466 6.39 5.76 33.77
C ILE A 466 5.33 4.72 34.17
N LEU A 467 5.65 3.82 35.09
CA LEU A 467 4.71 2.82 35.59
C LEU A 467 3.42 3.47 36.15
N GLN A 468 3.56 4.55 36.93
CA GLN A 468 2.41 5.30 37.45
C GLN A 468 1.56 5.91 36.33
N ALA A 469 2.19 6.46 35.29
CA ALA A 469 1.48 7.00 34.13
C ALA A 469 0.74 5.89 33.35
N LEU A 470 1.37 4.73 33.15
CA LEU A 470 0.74 3.58 32.49
C LEU A 470 -0.46 3.05 33.28
N LEU A 471 -0.33 2.92 34.61
CA LEU A 471 -1.46 2.53 35.46
C LEU A 471 -2.60 3.54 35.41
N ALA A 472 -2.28 4.84 35.47
CA ALA A 472 -3.29 5.90 35.35
C ALA A 472 -3.98 5.89 33.97
N GLY A 473 -3.25 5.60 32.89
CA GLY A 473 -3.82 5.43 31.55
C GLY A 473 -4.74 4.20 31.45
N LEU A 474 -4.36 3.10 32.10
CA LEU A 474 -5.15 1.87 32.18
C LEU A 474 -6.46 2.08 32.96
N GLU A 475 -6.41 2.85 34.04
CA GLU A 475 -7.55 3.23 34.89
C GLU A 475 -8.37 4.39 34.33
N SER A 476 -7.90 5.02 33.24
CA SER A 476 -8.57 6.16 32.65
C SER A 476 -9.91 5.77 32.03
N GLY A 477 -10.82 6.74 31.89
CA GLY A 477 -12.06 6.56 31.15
C GLY A 477 -11.89 6.57 29.62
N SER A 478 -10.67 6.71 29.09
CA SER A 478 -10.40 6.68 27.64
C SER A 478 -10.03 5.27 27.20
N SER A 479 -10.82 4.72 26.27
CA SER A 479 -10.58 3.41 25.66
C SER A 479 -9.19 3.34 25.00
N VAL A 480 -8.77 4.41 24.31
CA VAL A 480 -7.52 4.44 23.55
C VAL A 480 -6.31 4.47 24.49
N GLU A 481 -6.38 5.26 25.57
CA GLU A 481 -5.32 5.29 26.59
C GLU A 481 -5.20 3.94 27.30
N ALA A 482 -6.33 3.31 27.65
CA ALA A 482 -6.34 2.02 28.31
C ALA A 482 -5.70 0.92 27.43
N ILE A 483 -6.01 0.88 26.14
CA ILE A 483 -5.42 -0.08 25.19
C ILE A 483 -3.90 0.13 25.08
N GLN A 484 -3.45 1.37 24.88
CA GLN A 484 -2.01 1.65 24.73
C GLN A 484 -1.24 1.39 26.02
N ALA A 485 -1.82 1.71 27.18
CA ALA A 485 -1.25 1.38 28.47
C ALA A 485 -1.14 -0.13 28.70
N ALA A 486 -2.17 -0.88 28.33
CA ALA A 486 -2.18 -2.33 28.46
C ALA A 486 -1.09 -2.98 27.58
N ASP A 487 -0.99 -2.57 26.32
CA ASP A 487 0.05 -3.03 25.40
C ASP A 487 1.46 -2.74 25.97
N ALA A 488 1.70 -1.51 26.43
CA ALA A 488 2.99 -1.13 27.02
C ALA A 488 3.34 -1.91 28.31
N LEU A 489 2.34 -2.25 29.13
CA LEU A 489 2.54 -3.07 30.34
C LEU A 489 2.74 -4.56 30.01
N SER A 490 2.32 -5.03 28.83
CA SER A 490 2.47 -6.43 28.43
C SER A 490 3.92 -6.82 28.13
N SER A 491 4.76 -5.86 27.71
CA SER A 491 6.16 -6.07 27.32
C SER A 491 7.16 -6.11 28.50
N SER A 492 6.66 -6.21 29.74
CA SER A 492 7.24 -5.50 30.88
C SER A 492 8.56 -6.02 31.47
N VAL A 493 9.56 -5.13 31.41
CA VAL A 493 10.56 -4.94 32.47
C VAL A 493 9.95 -4.45 33.81
N TYR A 494 8.74 -3.89 33.77
CA TYR A 494 8.00 -3.35 34.92
C TYR A 494 7.36 -4.40 35.83
N SER A 495 7.09 -5.64 35.36
CA SER A 495 6.58 -6.72 36.22
C SER A 495 7.51 -7.02 37.40
N GLY A 496 8.82 -6.92 37.19
CA GLY A 496 9.84 -7.07 38.23
C GLY A 496 9.85 -5.97 39.30
N MET A 497 9.07 -4.89 39.13
CA MET A 497 8.99 -3.75 40.06
C MET A 497 7.84 -3.89 41.09
N GLY A 498 7.22 -5.06 41.21
CA GLY A 498 6.15 -5.31 42.19
C GLY A 498 4.79 -4.72 41.78
N ALA A 499 4.60 -4.40 40.50
CA ALA A 499 3.40 -3.78 39.98
C ALA A 499 2.23 -4.75 39.72
N GLY A 500 2.45 -6.06 39.86
CA GLY A 500 1.51 -7.09 39.42
C GLY A 500 0.11 -6.97 40.04
N GLU A 501 0.00 -6.61 41.32
CA GLU A 501 -1.30 -6.45 41.97
C GLU A 501 -2.06 -5.23 41.44
N ALA A 502 -1.38 -4.08 41.29
CA ALA A 502 -2.00 -2.87 40.74
C ALA A 502 -2.44 -3.06 39.28
N ILE A 503 -1.61 -3.73 38.46
CA ILE A 503 -1.96 -4.06 37.07
C ILE A 503 -3.17 -4.99 37.05
N LEU A 504 -3.21 -5.99 37.92
CA LEU A 504 -4.34 -6.92 38.03
C LEU A 504 -5.63 -6.18 38.40
N GLU A 505 -5.61 -5.37 39.45
CA GLU A 505 -6.77 -4.61 39.92
C GLU A 505 -7.31 -3.67 38.81
N ALA A 506 -6.43 -2.90 38.17
CA ALA A 506 -6.80 -2.02 37.07
C ALA A 506 -7.36 -2.80 35.87
N SER A 507 -6.72 -3.91 35.48
CA SER A 507 -7.17 -4.75 34.35
C SER A 507 -8.55 -5.36 34.62
N VAL A 508 -8.77 -5.91 35.81
CA VAL A 508 -10.06 -6.51 36.21
C VAL A 508 -11.16 -5.46 36.24
N ALA A 509 -10.86 -4.22 36.67
CA ALA A 509 -11.84 -3.14 36.61
C ALA A 509 -12.30 -2.85 35.17
N ARG A 510 -11.37 -2.85 34.20
CA ARG A 510 -11.67 -2.61 32.77
C ARG A 510 -12.40 -3.77 32.08
N LEU A 511 -12.38 -4.98 32.64
CA LEU A 511 -13.21 -6.09 32.14
C LEU A 511 -14.72 -5.79 32.28
N GLY A 512 -15.08 -4.91 33.23
CA GLY A 512 -16.45 -4.46 33.49
C GLY A 512 -16.91 -3.29 32.62
N ASP A 513 -16.10 -2.81 31.67
CA ASP A 513 -16.44 -1.67 30.82
C ASP A 513 -17.70 -1.88 29.99
N GLU A 514 -18.46 -0.82 29.75
CA GLU A 514 -19.61 -0.84 28.84
C GLU A 514 -19.42 0.17 27.71
N GLY A 515 -20.10 -0.03 26.58
CA GLY A 515 -20.07 0.88 25.44
C GLY A 515 -19.41 0.30 24.18
N PRO A 516 -19.34 1.09 23.09
CA PRO A 516 -18.94 0.60 21.77
C PRO A 516 -17.49 0.11 21.70
N ASP A 517 -16.60 0.66 22.53
CA ASP A 517 -15.17 0.32 22.55
C ASP A 517 -14.82 -0.83 23.51
N ARG A 518 -15.78 -1.27 24.36
CA ARG A 518 -15.58 -2.33 25.37
C ARG A 518 -14.79 -3.52 24.81
N PRO A 519 -15.13 -4.10 23.65
CA PRO A 519 -14.44 -5.30 23.18
C PRO A 519 -12.95 -5.09 22.92
N ALA A 520 -12.54 -3.92 22.42
CA ALA A 520 -11.13 -3.63 22.17
C ALA A 520 -10.35 -3.44 23.49
N VAL A 521 -10.94 -2.72 24.45
CA VAL A 521 -10.36 -2.53 25.79
C VAL A 521 -10.21 -3.88 26.49
N VAL A 522 -11.30 -4.68 26.53
CA VAL A 522 -11.32 -6.01 27.13
C VAL A 522 -10.26 -6.91 26.51
N THR A 523 -10.16 -6.97 25.18
CA THR A 523 -9.12 -7.75 24.51
C THR A 523 -7.72 -7.32 24.96
N ALA A 524 -7.42 -6.03 24.99
CA ALA A 524 -6.09 -5.53 25.39
C ALA A 524 -5.75 -5.90 26.85
N VAL A 525 -6.68 -5.74 27.79
CA VAL A 525 -6.43 -6.09 29.20
C VAL A 525 -6.36 -7.60 29.42
N THR A 526 -7.12 -8.38 28.66
CA THR A 526 -7.05 -9.84 28.68
C THR A 526 -5.71 -10.34 28.16
N GLU A 527 -5.20 -9.76 27.06
CA GLU A 527 -3.86 -10.05 26.54
C GLU A 527 -2.76 -9.67 27.54
N LEU A 528 -2.89 -8.51 28.21
CA LEU A 528 -1.98 -8.08 29.28
C LEU A 528 -1.92 -9.10 30.44
N LEU A 529 -3.08 -9.52 30.97
CA LEU A 529 -3.16 -10.49 32.05
C LEU A 529 -2.47 -11.81 31.67
N ALA A 530 -2.68 -12.27 30.43
CA ALA A 530 -2.07 -13.49 29.89
C ALA A 530 -0.57 -13.34 29.61
N ALA A 531 -0.12 -12.18 29.14
CA ALA A 531 1.28 -11.89 28.88
C ALA A 531 2.09 -11.94 30.18
N LEU A 532 1.53 -11.39 31.27
CA LEU A 532 2.17 -11.32 32.58
C LEU A 532 1.96 -12.55 33.47
N GLY A 533 1.14 -13.52 33.05
CA GLY A 533 0.88 -14.73 33.83
C GLY A 533 0.09 -14.47 35.12
N LEU A 534 -0.78 -13.45 35.14
CA LEU A 534 -1.52 -13.02 36.33
C LEU A 534 -2.74 -13.93 36.59
N SER A 535 -2.49 -15.15 37.07
CA SER A 535 -3.51 -16.19 37.29
C SER A 535 -4.61 -15.80 38.30
N ARG A 536 -4.39 -14.81 39.16
CA ARG A 536 -5.43 -14.27 40.05
C ARG A 536 -6.58 -13.57 39.29
N GLY A 537 -6.37 -13.18 38.02
CA GLY A 537 -7.43 -12.66 37.15
C GLY A 537 -8.28 -13.75 36.48
N LEU A 538 -7.96 -15.02 36.69
CA LEU A 538 -8.61 -16.13 35.99
C LEU A 538 -10.11 -16.20 36.26
N GLU A 539 -10.56 -15.98 37.49
CA GLU A 539 -11.99 -16.00 37.83
C GLU A 539 -12.79 -14.94 37.05
N ALA A 540 -12.23 -13.73 36.90
CA ALA A 540 -12.85 -12.66 36.12
C ALA A 540 -12.87 -12.99 34.62
N LEU A 541 -11.81 -13.59 34.08
CA LEU A 541 -11.76 -14.05 32.69
C LEU A 541 -12.76 -15.19 32.43
N GLN A 542 -12.85 -16.16 33.34
CA GLN A 542 -13.76 -17.31 33.23
C GLN A 542 -15.24 -16.87 33.22
N ALA A 543 -15.59 -15.81 33.94
CA ALA A 543 -16.93 -15.24 33.91
C ALA A 543 -17.32 -14.65 32.54
N MET A 544 -16.36 -14.45 31.64
CA MET A 544 -16.53 -13.84 30.31
C MET A 544 -16.41 -14.87 29.17
N GLU A 545 -16.30 -16.17 29.46
CA GLU A 545 -16.20 -17.22 28.43
C GLU A 545 -17.46 -17.28 27.54
N GLU A 546 -18.60 -16.87 28.08
CA GLU A 546 -19.90 -16.82 27.40
C GLU A 546 -20.32 -15.38 27.01
N ASP A 547 -19.38 -14.42 26.97
CA ASP A 547 -19.67 -13.02 26.59
C ASP A 547 -20.37 -12.97 25.22
N GLU A 548 -21.32 -12.05 25.02
CA GLU A 548 -22.08 -11.95 23.77
C GLU A 548 -21.17 -11.57 22.58
N ASP A 549 -20.09 -10.81 22.82
CA ASP A 549 -19.15 -10.40 21.77
C ASP A 549 -18.14 -11.53 21.45
N PRO A 550 -18.09 -12.02 20.20
CA PRO A 550 -17.17 -13.10 19.81
C PRO A 550 -15.69 -12.74 19.97
N ARG A 551 -15.31 -11.45 19.90
CA ARG A 551 -13.93 -11.00 20.09
C ARG A 551 -13.49 -11.15 21.53
N VAL A 552 -14.38 -10.79 22.46
CA VAL A 552 -14.16 -10.95 23.90
C VAL A 552 -14.00 -12.42 24.23
N ARG A 553 -14.91 -13.29 23.76
CA ARG A 553 -14.79 -14.74 23.95
C ARG A 553 -13.46 -15.27 23.43
N ALA A 554 -13.05 -14.89 22.22
CA ALA A 554 -11.80 -15.35 21.61
C ALA A 554 -10.56 -14.94 22.42
N ALA A 555 -10.49 -13.66 22.84
CA ALA A 555 -9.40 -13.13 23.65
C ALA A 555 -9.33 -13.81 25.02
N VAL A 556 -10.48 -13.96 25.69
CA VAL A 556 -10.64 -14.69 26.96
C VAL A 556 -10.15 -16.12 26.82
N GLY A 557 -10.58 -16.82 25.77
CA GLY A 557 -10.14 -18.20 25.50
C GLY A 557 -8.63 -18.34 25.38
N PHE A 558 -8.00 -17.44 24.63
CA PHE A 558 -6.54 -17.42 24.49
C PHE A 558 -5.84 -17.13 25.82
N ALA A 559 -6.34 -16.17 26.59
CA ALA A 559 -5.77 -15.83 27.89
C ALA A 559 -5.91 -16.97 28.90
N VAL A 560 -7.09 -17.59 28.99
CA VAL A 560 -7.34 -18.76 29.84
C VAL A 560 -6.41 -19.90 29.43
N GLU A 561 -6.34 -20.25 28.14
CA GLU A 561 -5.44 -21.27 27.61
C GLU A 561 -3.98 -21.00 27.98
N ARG A 562 -3.53 -19.75 27.88
CA ARG A 562 -2.17 -19.36 28.23
C ARG A 562 -1.89 -19.43 29.73
N LEU A 563 -2.90 -19.20 30.58
CA LEU A 563 -2.77 -19.23 32.04
C LEU A 563 -2.95 -20.65 32.64
N THR A 564 -3.75 -21.51 32.02
CA THR A 564 -4.13 -22.83 32.56
C THR A 564 -3.59 -24.00 31.74
N GLY A 565 -3.28 -23.79 30.46
CA GLY A 565 -2.94 -24.84 29.49
C GLY A 565 -4.14 -25.47 28.79
N GLU A 566 -5.37 -25.08 29.13
CA GLU A 566 -6.61 -25.64 28.58
C GLU A 566 -7.51 -24.56 27.99
N ARG A 567 -8.04 -24.81 26.79
CA ARG A 567 -8.90 -23.85 26.07
C ARG A 567 -10.39 -24.17 26.28
N PRO A 568 -11.21 -23.19 26.73
CA PRO A 568 -12.65 -23.39 26.87
C PRO A 568 -13.36 -23.59 25.52
N ALA A 569 -14.25 -24.58 25.41
CA ALA A 569 -14.87 -24.97 24.14
C ALA A 569 -15.69 -23.86 23.43
N GLY A 570 -16.28 -22.92 24.19
CA GLY A 570 -17.07 -21.79 23.67
C GLY A 570 -16.27 -20.54 23.27
N THR A 571 -14.96 -20.55 23.50
CA THR A 571 -14.04 -19.40 23.31
C THR A 571 -13.10 -19.55 22.12
N ASN A 572 -13.37 -20.54 21.27
CA ASN A 572 -12.73 -20.57 19.97
C ASN A 572 -13.10 -19.28 19.23
N PRO A 573 -12.15 -18.58 18.57
CA PRO A 573 -12.53 -17.51 17.66
C PRO A 573 -13.60 -18.07 16.73
N PRO A 574 -14.58 -17.26 16.31
CA PRO A 574 -15.31 -17.64 15.11
C PRO A 574 -14.24 -18.05 14.10
N GLY A 575 -14.38 -19.25 13.53
CA GLY A 575 -13.47 -19.66 12.46
C GLY A 575 -13.47 -18.58 11.38
N PRO A 576 -12.59 -18.67 10.36
CA PRO A 576 -12.81 -17.86 9.17
C PRO A 576 -14.27 -18.05 8.77
N ASP A 577 -15.07 -16.99 8.86
CA ASP A 577 -16.45 -17.04 8.43
C ASP A 577 -16.34 -17.24 6.92
N SER A 578 -16.42 -18.50 6.54
CA SER A 578 -16.19 -18.98 5.18
C SER A 578 -17.53 -19.21 4.51
N THR A 579 -18.61 -18.82 5.20
CA THR A 579 -19.97 -18.97 4.75
C THR A 579 -20.46 -17.63 4.24
N VAL A 580 -20.98 -17.68 3.03
CA VAL A 580 -21.61 -16.54 2.40
C VAL A 580 -23.08 -16.57 2.75
N ASP A 581 -23.61 -15.45 3.25
CA ASP A 581 -25.05 -15.24 3.33
C ASP A 581 -25.56 -14.87 1.94
N TRP A 582 -25.91 -15.90 1.17
CA TRP A 582 -26.37 -15.74 -0.20
C TRP A 582 -27.63 -14.90 -0.32
N ALA A 583 -28.53 -14.95 0.66
CA ALA A 583 -29.76 -14.17 0.65
C ALA A 583 -29.48 -12.69 0.90
N ALA A 584 -28.57 -12.37 1.82
CA ALA A 584 -28.14 -11.00 2.06
C ALA A 584 -27.40 -10.40 0.85
N LEU A 585 -26.50 -11.17 0.21
CA LEU A 585 -25.81 -10.73 -1.00
C LEU A 585 -26.76 -10.53 -2.19
N GLU A 586 -27.73 -11.43 -2.40
CA GLU A 586 -28.74 -11.27 -3.45
C GLU A 586 -29.54 -9.98 -3.25
N ALA A 587 -29.89 -9.65 -2.01
CA ALA A 587 -30.61 -8.42 -1.67
C ALA A 587 -29.80 -7.13 -1.95
N LEU A 588 -28.46 -7.20 -1.92
CA LEU A 588 -27.59 -6.06 -2.24
C LEU A 588 -27.52 -5.76 -3.75
N GLY A 589 -27.78 -6.76 -4.59
CA GLY A 589 -27.70 -6.64 -6.05
C GLY A 589 -26.31 -6.90 -6.63
N ASP A 590 -26.14 -6.67 -7.93
CA ASP A 590 -24.90 -7.03 -8.65
C ASP A 590 -23.82 -5.95 -8.52
N SER A 591 -24.22 -4.74 -8.17
CA SER A 591 -23.35 -3.57 -8.09
C SER A 591 -23.72 -2.62 -6.93
N PRO A 592 -23.76 -3.10 -5.68
CA PRO A 592 -23.96 -2.23 -4.53
C PRO A 592 -22.82 -1.21 -4.44
N ARG A 593 -23.10 -0.05 -3.85
CA ARG A 593 -22.12 1.03 -3.73
C ARG A 593 -21.80 1.30 -2.28
N LEU A 594 -20.52 1.43 -1.98
CA LEU A 594 -20.03 1.89 -0.69
C LEU A 594 -19.65 3.35 -0.81
N ARG A 595 -20.39 4.22 -0.12
CA ARG A 595 -20.05 5.63 0.04
C ARG A 595 -19.16 5.79 1.26
N LEU A 596 -17.98 6.37 1.06
CA LEU A 596 -17.06 6.80 2.11
C LEU A 596 -17.06 8.33 2.18
N ARG A 597 -17.61 8.89 3.25
CA ARG A 597 -17.47 10.33 3.54
C ARG A 597 -16.20 10.52 4.33
N THR A 598 -15.18 11.09 3.73
CA THR A 598 -13.91 11.39 4.39
C THR A 598 -13.90 12.83 4.90
N ASP A 599 -12.85 13.20 5.64
CA ASP A 599 -12.57 14.58 6.01
C ASP A 599 -12.12 15.47 4.84
N THR A 600 -11.84 14.89 3.67
CA THR A 600 -11.41 15.61 2.46
C THR A 600 -12.40 15.56 1.30
N GLY A 601 -13.53 14.89 1.48
CA GLY A 601 -14.57 14.75 0.45
C GLY A 601 -15.19 13.37 0.45
N GLU A 602 -16.08 13.14 -0.51
CA GLU A 602 -16.77 11.86 -0.69
C GLU A 602 -16.07 11.01 -1.74
N VAL A 603 -16.03 9.70 -1.50
CA VAL A 603 -15.59 8.68 -2.46
C VAL A 603 -16.69 7.62 -2.54
N VAL A 604 -17.18 7.34 -3.74
CA VAL A 604 -18.18 6.28 -3.98
C VAL A 604 -17.51 5.12 -4.70
N ILE A 605 -17.60 3.93 -4.10
CA ILE A 605 -16.99 2.70 -4.59
C ILE A 605 -18.09 1.77 -5.08
N ARG A 606 -18.05 1.38 -6.36
CA ARG A 606 -18.85 0.26 -6.88
C ARG A 606 -18.21 -1.06 -6.45
N LEU A 607 -18.97 -1.90 -5.75
CA LEU A 607 -18.52 -3.21 -5.26
C LEU A 607 -18.88 -4.32 -6.25
N LEU A 608 -18.16 -5.46 -6.17
CA LEU A 608 -18.29 -6.59 -7.09
C LEU A 608 -18.58 -7.92 -6.35
N PRO A 609 -19.81 -8.14 -5.89
CA PRO A 609 -20.20 -9.39 -5.22
C PRO A 609 -19.96 -10.64 -6.07
N SER A 610 -20.04 -10.54 -7.40
CA SER A 610 -19.78 -11.67 -8.30
C SER A 610 -18.31 -12.08 -8.38
N GLN A 611 -17.39 -11.16 -8.08
CA GLN A 611 -15.96 -11.43 -8.06
C GLN A 611 -15.50 -11.91 -6.68
N ALA A 612 -15.91 -11.20 -5.62
CA ALA A 612 -15.44 -11.40 -4.23
C ALA A 612 -16.60 -11.37 -3.21
N PRO A 613 -17.53 -12.36 -3.24
CA PRO A 613 -18.74 -12.35 -2.44
C PRO A 613 -18.50 -12.25 -0.94
N LEU A 614 -17.57 -13.04 -0.38
CA LEU A 614 -17.31 -13.02 1.06
C LEU A 614 -16.68 -11.69 1.50
N THR A 615 -15.76 -11.17 0.69
CA THR A 615 -15.11 -9.87 0.92
C THR A 615 -16.13 -8.73 0.89
N VAL A 616 -17.03 -8.70 -0.09
CA VAL A 616 -18.05 -7.66 -0.21
C VAL A 616 -19.04 -7.74 0.96
N GLN A 617 -19.51 -8.93 1.32
CA GLN A 617 -20.35 -9.14 2.51
C GLN A 617 -19.68 -8.60 3.77
N THR A 618 -18.39 -8.94 3.96
CA THR A 618 -17.61 -8.50 5.13
C THR A 618 -17.50 -6.98 5.18
N LEU A 619 -17.18 -6.34 4.06
CA LEU A 619 -17.01 -4.88 4.01
C LEU A 619 -18.33 -4.14 4.23
N VAL A 620 -19.42 -4.63 3.63
CA VAL A 620 -20.78 -4.09 3.82
C VAL A 620 -21.19 -4.20 5.29
N GLY A 621 -21.05 -5.37 5.90
CA GLY A 621 -21.39 -5.55 7.31
C GLY A 621 -20.58 -4.65 8.25
N LEU A 622 -19.29 -4.42 7.97
CA LEU A 622 -18.46 -3.48 8.72
C LEU A 622 -18.91 -2.02 8.53
N ALA A 623 -19.31 -1.64 7.30
CA ALA A 623 -19.81 -0.29 7.03
C ALA A 623 -21.15 -0.04 7.74
N GLU A 624 -22.11 -0.95 7.60
CA GLU A 624 -23.45 -0.84 8.20
C GLU A 624 -23.43 -0.85 9.73
N SER A 625 -22.46 -1.54 10.34
CA SER A 625 -22.21 -1.50 11.79
C SER A 625 -21.43 -0.26 12.25
N GLY A 626 -21.17 0.71 11.36
CA GLY A 626 -20.49 1.97 11.68
C GLY A 626 -19.00 1.83 11.98
N ARG A 627 -18.38 0.68 11.69
CA ARG A 627 -17.00 0.37 12.11
C ARG A 627 -15.93 1.23 11.46
N PHE A 628 -16.24 1.86 10.32
CA PHE A 628 -15.29 2.73 9.64
C PHE A 628 -15.35 4.19 10.11
N ALA A 629 -16.29 4.59 10.95
CA ALA A 629 -16.33 5.96 11.47
C ALA A 629 -15.09 6.25 12.34
N GLY A 630 -14.39 7.36 12.05
CA GLY A 630 -13.14 7.75 12.71
C GLY A 630 -11.90 6.97 12.26
N VAL A 631 -12.04 6.01 11.34
CA VAL A 631 -10.92 5.15 10.91
C VAL A 631 -10.00 5.90 9.95
N PRO A 632 -8.69 6.04 10.27
CA PRO A 632 -7.76 6.75 9.41
C PRO A 632 -7.25 5.90 8.25
N PHE A 633 -6.86 6.59 7.18
CA PHE A 633 -5.90 6.10 6.19
C PHE A 633 -4.51 6.15 6.80
N HIS A 634 -4.19 5.12 7.58
CA HIS A 634 -2.96 5.02 8.37
C HIS A 634 -1.70 4.80 7.52
N ARG A 635 -1.84 4.35 6.27
CA ARG A 635 -0.71 4.13 5.37
C ARG A 635 -1.01 4.62 3.97
N VAL A 636 -0.34 5.69 3.55
CA VAL A 636 -0.46 6.23 2.20
C VAL A 636 0.90 6.28 1.53
N ILE A 637 1.05 5.57 0.41
CA ILE A 637 2.28 5.57 -0.39
C ILE A 637 2.03 6.38 -1.68
N PRO A 638 2.70 7.55 -1.83
CA PRO A 638 2.60 8.37 -3.04
C PRO A 638 2.77 7.57 -4.33
N GLY A 639 1.78 7.66 -5.22
CA GLY A 639 1.76 6.99 -6.53
C GLY A 639 1.55 5.47 -6.48
N PHE A 640 1.21 4.91 -5.31
CA PHE A 640 0.89 3.49 -5.15
C PHE A 640 -0.52 3.28 -4.57
N VAL A 641 -0.67 3.38 -3.25
CA VAL A 641 -1.96 3.09 -2.58
C VAL A 641 -2.20 4.01 -1.38
N ALA A 642 -3.49 4.25 -1.08
CA ALA A 642 -3.97 4.75 0.21
C ALA A 642 -4.72 3.64 0.94
N GLN A 643 -4.19 3.20 2.09
CA GLN A 643 -4.69 2.07 2.87
C GLN A 643 -5.34 2.56 4.17
N GLY A 644 -6.53 2.00 4.45
CA GLY A 644 -7.34 2.27 5.64
C GLY A 644 -8.07 1.01 6.10
N GLY A 645 -9.14 1.19 6.87
CA GLY A 645 -9.99 0.07 7.31
C GLY A 645 -9.43 -0.72 8.49
N ASP A 646 -8.63 -0.11 9.36
CA ASP A 646 -8.26 -0.68 10.66
C ASP A 646 -9.15 -0.06 11.76
N PRO A 647 -10.31 -0.66 12.07
CA PRO A 647 -11.23 -0.15 13.08
C PRO A 647 -10.80 -0.47 14.51
N VAL A 648 -9.75 -1.27 14.71
CA VAL A 648 -9.34 -1.74 16.05
C VAL A 648 -8.28 -0.83 16.64
N ARG A 649 -7.23 -0.54 15.85
CA ARG A 649 -6.10 0.29 16.31
C ARG A 649 -5.96 1.58 15.51
N GLY A 650 -6.41 1.57 14.25
CA GLY A 650 -6.27 2.70 13.34
C GLY A 650 -4.83 2.99 12.93
N ASP A 651 -3.88 2.09 13.18
CA ASP A 651 -2.46 2.24 12.83
C ASP A 651 -1.98 1.17 11.84
N GLY A 652 -2.86 0.24 11.46
CA GLY A 652 -2.60 -0.86 10.54
C GLY A 652 -2.20 -2.16 11.23
N SER A 653 -1.93 -2.13 12.53
CA SER A 653 -1.60 -3.32 13.33
C SER A 653 -2.82 -4.04 13.90
N GLY A 654 -4.02 -3.46 13.77
CA GLY A 654 -5.24 -4.04 14.30
C GLY A 654 -5.71 -5.30 13.57
N PHE A 655 -6.08 -6.30 14.36
CA PHE A 655 -6.75 -7.52 13.89
C PHE A 655 -8.24 -7.44 14.25
N PRO A 656 -9.19 -7.55 13.30
CA PRO A 656 -10.62 -7.35 13.55
C PRO A 656 -11.29 -8.48 14.34
N GLY A 657 -10.54 -9.50 14.77
CA GLY A 657 -11.05 -10.68 15.49
C GLY A 657 -11.40 -11.86 14.58
N PHE A 658 -11.21 -11.71 13.27
CA PHE A 658 -11.45 -12.73 12.25
C PHE A 658 -10.50 -12.53 11.06
N SER A 659 -10.37 -13.56 10.22
CA SER A 659 -9.80 -13.43 8.88
C SER A 659 -10.73 -14.04 7.85
N ILE A 660 -10.68 -13.53 6.62
CA ILE A 660 -11.41 -14.08 5.48
C ILE A 660 -10.41 -14.69 4.48
N ARG A 661 -10.90 -15.59 3.63
CA ARG A 661 -10.09 -16.25 2.60
C ARG A 661 -9.82 -15.30 1.43
N SER A 662 -8.65 -15.44 0.81
CA SER A 662 -8.32 -14.68 -0.39
C SER A 662 -9.20 -15.12 -1.57
N GLU A 663 -9.95 -14.17 -2.12
CA GLU A 663 -10.77 -14.30 -3.32
C GLU A 663 -10.05 -13.63 -4.50
N PHE A 664 -8.98 -14.26 -5.00
CA PHE A 664 -8.22 -13.69 -6.14
C PHE A 664 -9.11 -13.46 -7.35
N THR A 665 -9.26 -12.19 -7.72
CA THR A 665 -10.19 -11.71 -8.75
C THR A 665 -9.51 -11.47 -10.08
N THR A 666 -10.32 -11.37 -11.13
CA THR A 666 -9.84 -11.16 -12.51
C THR A 666 -9.66 -9.68 -12.89
N VAL A 667 -10.03 -8.77 -11.98
CA VAL A 667 -9.98 -7.32 -12.12
C VAL A 667 -8.52 -6.83 -12.07
N PRO A 668 -8.03 -6.11 -13.10
CA PRO A 668 -6.70 -5.52 -13.08
C PRO A 668 -6.65 -4.28 -12.19
N PHE A 669 -5.61 -4.12 -11.38
CA PHE A 669 -5.43 -2.96 -10.50
C PHE A 669 -5.02 -1.72 -11.30
N GLN A 670 -6.00 -0.89 -11.64
CA GLN A 670 -5.85 0.43 -12.23
C GLN A 670 -6.13 1.54 -11.21
N ARG A 671 -5.91 2.82 -11.55
CA ARG A 671 -6.28 3.94 -10.66
C ARG A 671 -7.76 3.80 -10.25
N GLY A 672 -8.03 3.92 -8.96
CA GLY A 672 -9.39 3.80 -8.40
C GLY A 672 -9.80 2.39 -8.01
N VAL A 673 -9.07 1.33 -8.39
CA VAL A 673 -9.42 -0.03 -7.97
C VAL A 673 -9.18 -0.20 -6.47
N VAL A 674 -10.14 -0.83 -5.80
CA VAL A 674 -10.13 -1.10 -4.36
C VAL A 674 -9.76 -2.55 -4.11
N GLY A 675 -8.70 -2.76 -3.33
CA GLY A 675 -8.22 -4.09 -2.97
C GLY A 675 -8.23 -4.35 -1.46
N MET A 676 -8.31 -5.61 -1.05
CA MET A 676 -8.13 -5.98 0.35
C MET A 676 -6.67 -5.95 0.74
N ALA A 677 -6.36 -5.31 1.87
CA ALA A 677 -5.03 -5.40 2.45
C ALA A 677 -4.83 -6.80 3.05
N SER A 678 -3.63 -7.32 2.86
CA SER A 678 -3.26 -8.70 3.21
C SER A 678 -1.81 -8.73 3.71
N SER A 679 -1.55 -9.55 4.73
CA SER A 679 -0.20 -9.91 5.19
C SER A 679 0.29 -11.25 4.58
N GLY A 680 -0.53 -11.86 3.74
CA GLY A 680 -0.32 -13.17 3.13
C GLY A 680 -1.67 -13.77 2.69
N LYS A 681 -1.62 -14.85 1.89
CA LYS A 681 -2.84 -15.56 1.48
C LYS A 681 -3.67 -15.94 2.72
N ASP A 682 -4.97 -15.67 2.67
CA ASP A 682 -5.97 -15.94 3.71
C ASP A 682 -5.78 -15.18 5.03
N THR A 683 -5.24 -13.96 4.97
CA THR A 683 -5.06 -13.08 6.14
C THR A 683 -5.79 -11.75 6.03
N GLU A 684 -6.64 -11.59 5.02
CA GLU A 684 -7.52 -10.45 4.85
C GLU A 684 -8.52 -10.34 6.00
N GLY A 685 -9.01 -9.13 6.26
CA GLY A 685 -9.96 -8.84 7.34
C GLY A 685 -10.81 -7.62 7.01
N SER A 686 -10.58 -6.51 7.71
CA SER A 686 -11.31 -5.25 7.53
C SER A 686 -10.57 -4.21 6.67
N GLN A 687 -9.26 -4.38 6.52
CA GLN A 687 -8.39 -3.37 5.94
C GLN A 687 -8.43 -3.45 4.40
N PHE A 688 -8.51 -2.29 3.75
CA PHE A 688 -8.57 -2.16 2.29
C PHE A 688 -7.67 -1.02 1.82
N PHE A 689 -7.40 -0.98 0.52
CA PHE A 689 -6.62 0.08 -0.11
C PHE A 689 -7.23 0.57 -1.42
N LEU A 690 -7.04 1.86 -1.69
CA LEU A 690 -7.37 2.57 -2.92
C LEU A 690 -6.09 2.75 -3.74
N THR A 691 -6.13 2.46 -5.04
CA THR A 691 -4.93 2.54 -5.90
C THR A 691 -4.82 3.89 -6.63
N HIS A 692 -3.63 4.49 -6.61
CA HIS A 692 -3.35 5.75 -7.31
C HIS A 692 -3.03 5.57 -8.81
N GLY A 693 -2.77 4.34 -9.27
CA GLY A 693 -2.31 4.07 -10.62
C GLY A 693 -2.43 2.60 -11.02
N ARG A 694 -1.88 2.26 -12.19
CA ARG A 694 -1.84 0.87 -12.67
C ARG A 694 -0.71 0.12 -11.96
N HIS A 695 -1.05 -1.00 -11.33
CA HIS A 695 -0.10 -1.84 -10.59
C HIS A 695 -0.20 -3.32 -11.00
N PRO A 696 0.35 -3.71 -12.17
CA PRO A 696 0.23 -5.07 -12.73
C PRO A 696 0.78 -6.21 -11.87
N HIS A 697 1.54 -5.93 -10.81
CA HIS A 697 2.06 -6.92 -9.89
C HIS A 697 1.05 -7.32 -8.79
N LEU A 698 -0.04 -6.55 -8.65
CA LEU A 698 -1.17 -6.88 -7.77
C LEU A 698 -2.23 -7.74 -8.49
N ASP A 699 -2.29 -7.67 -9.83
CA ASP A 699 -3.26 -8.39 -10.66
C ASP A 699 -3.25 -9.89 -10.31
N GLY A 700 -4.39 -10.44 -9.87
CA GLY A 700 -4.56 -11.86 -9.52
C GLY A 700 -3.79 -12.35 -8.28
N THR A 701 -3.12 -11.47 -7.53
CA THR A 701 -2.43 -11.80 -6.28
C THR A 701 -3.08 -11.18 -5.04
N TYR A 702 -4.02 -10.26 -5.25
CA TYR A 702 -4.87 -9.63 -4.23
C TYR A 702 -6.34 -9.73 -4.66
N THR A 703 -7.25 -9.72 -3.68
CA THR A 703 -8.69 -9.56 -3.92
C THR A 703 -8.98 -8.12 -4.31
N ALA A 704 -9.41 -7.86 -5.55
CA ALA A 704 -9.98 -6.58 -5.96
C ALA A 704 -11.50 -6.66 -5.84
N LEU A 705 -12.07 -5.86 -4.94
CA LEU A 705 -13.48 -5.94 -4.57
C LEU A 705 -14.37 -4.90 -5.25
N GLY A 706 -13.79 -3.96 -5.98
CA GLY A 706 -14.51 -2.85 -6.57
C GLY A 706 -13.61 -1.75 -7.12
N TRP A 707 -14.22 -0.63 -7.49
CA TRP A 707 -13.49 0.57 -7.92
C TRP A 707 -14.25 1.84 -7.56
N VAL A 708 -13.51 2.94 -7.42
CA VAL A 708 -14.04 4.29 -7.25
C VAL A 708 -14.73 4.73 -8.54
N GLU A 709 -16.02 5.04 -8.45
CA GLU A 709 -16.82 5.59 -9.56
C GLU A 709 -17.04 7.11 -9.43
N GLU A 710 -17.03 7.65 -8.22
CA GLU A 710 -17.11 9.09 -7.93
C GLU A 710 -16.05 9.47 -6.87
N GLY A 711 -15.42 10.63 -7.02
CA GLY A 711 -14.41 11.13 -6.07
C GLY A 711 -12.97 10.62 -6.31
N LEU A 712 -12.55 10.43 -7.56
CA LEU A 712 -11.17 10.00 -7.89
C LEU A 712 -10.12 11.06 -7.50
N GLU A 713 -10.47 12.34 -7.61
CA GLU A 713 -9.68 13.49 -7.19
C GLU A 713 -9.62 13.61 -5.66
N VAL A 714 -10.72 13.28 -4.96
CA VAL A 714 -10.72 13.17 -3.49
C VAL A 714 -9.79 12.04 -3.07
N MET A 715 -9.90 10.85 -3.70
CA MET A 715 -9.00 9.72 -3.47
C MET A 715 -7.53 10.10 -3.67
N ASP A 716 -7.19 10.76 -4.78
CA ASP A 716 -5.82 11.21 -5.07
C ASP A 716 -5.31 12.30 -4.11
N GLY A 717 -6.20 12.96 -3.37
CA GLY A 717 -5.89 13.94 -2.33
C GLY A 717 -5.70 13.32 -0.94
N ILE A 718 -6.04 12.04 -0.76
CA ILE A 718 -5.91 11.35 0.53
C ILE A 718 -4.43 11.24 0.90
N VAL A 719 -4.06 11.75 2.07
CA VAL A 719 -2.74 11.58 2.68
C VAL A 719 -2.88 10.95 4.07
N GLU A 720 -1.77 10.43 4.59
CA GLU A 720 -1.74 9.69 5.85
C GLU A 720 -2.42 10.47 6.98
N GLY A 721 -3.42 9.87 7.64
CA GLY A 721 -4.15 10.51 8.74
C GLY A 721 -5.44 11.22 8.38
N HIS A 722 -5.74 11.43 7.08
CA HIS A 722 -7.14 11.62 6.68
C HIS A 722 -7.95 10.40 7.11
N PHE A 723 -9.24 10.59 7.37
CA PHE A 723 -10.06 9.56 8.00
C PHE A 723 -11.47 9.51 7.43
N ILE A 724 -12.08 8.34 7.57
CA ILE A 724 -13.46 8.10 7.19
C ILE A 724 -14.34 8.66 8.31
N ARG A 725 -15.18 9.64 8.01
CA ARG A 725 -16.19 10.16 8.95
C ARG A 725 -17.36 9.20 9.06
N GLU A 726 -17.78 8.66 7.93
CA GLU A 726 -18.95 7.79 7.81
C GLU A 726 -18.76 6.88 6.60
N ALA A 727 -19.23 5.63 6.73
CA ALA A 727 -19.33 4.68 5.63
C ALA A 727 -20.77 4.19 5.55
N SER A 728 -21.37 4.22 4.37
CA SER A 728 -22.76 3.80 4.16
C SER A 728 -22.92 3.03 2.86
N VAL A 729 -23.75 1.99 2.88
CA VAL A 729 -24.07 1.20 1.70
C VAL A 729 -25.29 1.78 1.00
N LEU A 730 -25.16 2.00 -0.30
CA LEU A 730 -26.23 2.44 -1.17
C LEU A 730 -26.68 1.23 -1.99
N PRO A 731 -27.99 0.97 -2.09
CA PRO A 731 -28.50 -0.14 -2.88
C PRO A 731 -28.14 0.03 -4.35
N ASP A 732 -28.08 -1.09 -5.06
CA ASP A 732 -27.99 -1.14 -6.51
C ASP A 732 -29.21 -0.42 -7.11
N LEU A 733 -28.98 0.62 -7.93
CA LEU A 733 -30.07 1.32 -8.63
C LEU A 733 -30.55 0.46 -9.79
N ARG A 734 -31.19 -0.68 -9.50
CA ARG A 734 -31.98 -1.39 -10.49
C ARG A 734 -33.25 -0.56 -10.77
N GLY A 735 -33.19 0.32 -11.78
CA GLY A 735 -34.39 0.78 -12.49
C GLY A 735 -34.89 2.20 -12.24
N GLU A 736 -34.04 3.24 -12.33
CA GLU A 736 -34.51 4.47 -12.97
C GLU A 736 -34.16 4.38 -14.45
N GLY A 737 -35.20 4.20 -15.27
CA GLY A 737 -35.05 4.04 -16.72
C GLY A 737 -34.23 5.19 -17.28
N HIS A 738 -33.18 4.84 -18.01
CA HIS A 738 -32.64 5.70 -19.04
C HIS A 738 -33.77 5.84 -20.08
N GLU A 739 -34.66 6.81 -19.90
CA GLU A 739 -35.47 7.30 -20.99
C GLU A 739 -34.48 7.75 -22.07
N PRO A 740 -34.54 7.17 -23.28
CA PRO A 740 -33.73 7.66 -24.37
C PRO A 740 -34.16 9.11 -24.59
N THR A 741 -33.23 10.03 -24.37
CA THR A 741 -33.41 11.43 -24.75
C THR A 741 -33.70 11.42 -26.25
N GLU A 742 -34.95 11.73 -26.60
CA GLU A 742 -35.36 11.93 -27.98
C GLU A 742 -34.42 12.97 -28.58
N ALA A 743 -33.65 12.55 -29.59
CA ALA A 743 -32.91 13.45 -30.43
C ALA A 743 -33.92 14.38 -31.12
N GLU A 744 -33.93 15.65 -30.73
CA GLU A 744 -34.59 16.69 -31.51
C GLU A 744 -33.93 16.74 -32.90
N ASP A 745 -34.65 16.20 -33.89
CA ASP A 745 -34.39 16.38 -35.31
C ASP A 745 -34.46 17.87 -35.67
N GLY A 746 -33.32 18.55 -35.56
CA GLY A 746 -33.08 19.88 -36.11
C GLY A 746 -32.77 19.84 -37.61
N ALA A 747 -33.68 19.33 -38.44
CA ALA A 747 -33.60 19.46 -39.89
C ALA A 747 -34.34 20.73 -40.36
N GLY A 748 -33.64 21.86 -40.35
CA GLY A 748 -34.13 23.13 -40.88
C GLY A 748 -33.18 23.74 -41.91
N ALA A 749 -33.26 23.31 -43.16
CA ALA A 749 -32.69 24.00 -44.32
C ALA A 749 -33.56 23.84 -45.57
N LYS A 750 -34.64 24.61 -45.65
CA LYS A 750 -35.08 25.44 -46.80
C LYS A 750 -36.47 26.00 -46.61
#